data_AF-Q47FC7-F1
#
_entry.id   AF-Q47FC7-F1
#
_cell.length_a   1.000
_cell.length_b   1.000
_cell.length_c   1.000
_cell.angle_alpha   90.00
_cell.angle_beta   90.00
_cell.angle_gamma   90.00
#
_symmetry.space_group_name_H-M   'P 1'
#
loop_
_entity.id
_entity.type
_entity.pdbx_description
1 polymer ?
#
loop_
_entity_poly.entity_id
_entity_poly.type
_entity_poly.pdbx_seq_one_letter_code
_entity_poly.pdbx_strand_id
1 'polypeptide(L)'
;MLPNGKRNYLIFFFVAAALFWVLAIAGAFRSYSPIPLGDMWDGYLDFYIKASAGDWGVWWKTHNEHRIVLSRLFFWMDLSWFNGSVWFLLALNYALLVFSCFIFWIALKERLPEQYQIPGIFIAIWLSSWSQNENLTWGFQSQFILAQLLPLVAFGMLHRAASNNSIYNNYFIGSCLIGVLSLGTMANGVIVLPLMAAYAIITRIGLWRVLTLATLSCIGLLAYFYDYTSPAYHGSLSSSLKENPFGLILYVITYIGGPFYHIAGGKLGGVILAQVAGGALILISTYISWTSLLKSKRDTLELALLFFILYIGGTALGTGGGRLIFGVDQALSSRYSTPSLMAWAALLVIIAPKLATSSEKIKWQLWLPLSALILAMLPLQFKAWRSGDQSVFERGIAGLAVAIGVNDQLQISRIYPSAERAISIGKAASEQELSYFSRTEYKNIKNAIGKQINGPSEISKVCQGHIDFIEPIENENNYMRAGGWIFNQSENVSPRAIWLIDQKGVVVGYGLVGQPRPDVAEAVDKKASKSGFKGYFLSEAQGASVIVFDPISRCGFSSVLPEIFFTLTTNGNKTQVTVDANQVLQNNQWIGTDYQKSRIDGLVVFGSFIQADRDKGEISLQLKRGDRILYRSGPTFGKQYLSLSFSNTEIALPVSLEWRVLDFSSKALPDSFIATFRDNGENRGEWSAIAVLASEVVK
;
A
#
# COMPACT_ATOMS: atom_id res chain seq x y z
N MET A 1 -32.72 -32.66 -17.95
CA MET A 1 -33.03 -31.53 -17.05
C MET A 1 -32.40 -31.81 -15.69
N LEU A 2 -31.53 -30.92 -15.18
CA LEU A 2 -31.01 -31.07 -13.82
C LEU A 2 -32.17 -30.83 -12.82
N PRO A 3 -32.31 -31.63 -11.74
CA PRO A 3 -33.35 -31.40 -10.74
C PRO A 3 -33.25 -29.98 -10.18
N ASN A 4 -34.41 -29.32 -9.95
CA ASN A 4 -34.53 -27.88 -9.64
C ASN A 4 -33.52 -27.36 -8.59
N GLY A 5 -33.20 -28.16 -7.57
CA GLY A 5 -32.19 -27.82 -6.58
C GLY A 5 -30.79 -27.63 -7.16
N LYS A 6 -30.30 -28.50 -8.06
CA LYS A 6 -28.96 -28.39 -8.65
C LYS A 6 -28.80 -27.14 -9.52
N ARG A 7 -29.86 -26.74 -10.21
CA ARG A 7 -29.88 -25.53 -11.04
C ARG A 7 -29.72 -24.26 -10.19
N ASN A 8 -30.40 -24.18 -9.05
CA ASN A 8 -30.33 -23.02 -8.16
C ASN A 8 -28.93 -22.80 -7.57
N TYR A 9 -28.22 -23.89 -7.22
CA TYR A 9 -26.85 -23.79 -6.71
C TYR A 9 -25.87 -23.32 -7.79
N LEU A 10 -25.98 -23.87 -8.99
CA LEU A 10 -25.11 -23.43 -10.10
C LEU A 10 -25.31 -21.93 -10.37
N ILE A 11 -26.55 -21.45 -10.37
CA ILE A 11 -26.87 -20.02 -10.49
C ILE A 11 -26.23 -19.22 -9.34
N PHE A 12 -26.36 -19.66 -8.09
CA PHE A 12 -25.74 -18.99 -6.94
C PHE A 12 -24.22 -18.82 -7.12
N PHE A 13 -23.50 -19.89 -7.51
CA PHE A 13 -22.06 -19.83 -7.72
C PHE A 13 -21.67 -18.91 -8.89
N PHE A 14 -22.41 -18.93 -10.00
CA PHE A 14 -22.15 -18.01 -11.12
C PHE A 14 -22.39 -16.54 -10.74
N VAL A 15 -23.48 -16.25 -10.02
CA VAL A 15 -23.76 -14.89 -9.53
C VAL A 15 -22.69 -14.44 -8.55
N ALA A 16 -22.27 -15.31 -7.63
CA ALA A 16 -21.18 -15.02 -6.70
C ALA A 16 -19.86 -14.77 -7.45
N ALA A 17 -19.50 -15.58 -8.44
CA ALA A 17 -18.32 -15.35 -9.27
C ALA A 17 -18.38 -13.99 -9.97
N ALA A 18 -19.48 -13.68 -10.65
CA ALA A 18 -19.65 -12.39 -11.32
C ALA A 18 -19.51 -11.22 -10.32
N LEU A 19 -20.17 -11.31 -9.15
CA LEU A 19 -20.10 -10.30 -8.11
C LEU A 19 -18.66 -10.10 -7.60
N PHE A 20 -17.93 -11.17 -7.32
CA PHE A 20 -16.56 -11.08 -6.80
C PHE A 20 -15.63 -10.42 -7.80
N TRP A 21 -15.67 -10.82 -9.07
CA TRP A 21 -14.86 -10.22 -10.12
C TRP A 21 -15.23 -8.76 -10.38
N VAL A 22 -16.53 -8.43 -10.44
CA VAL A 22 -16.98 -7.04 -10.60
C VAL A 22 -16.51 -6.18 -9.44
N LEU A 23 -16.65 -6.64 -8.19
CA LEU A 23 -16.17 -5.91 -7.02
C LEU A 23 -14.65 -5.75 -7.03
N ALA A 24 -13.90 -6.81 -7.36
CA ALA A 24 -12.45 -6.76 -7.45
C ALA A 24 -12.00 -5.72 -8.50
N ILE A 25 -12.59 -5.74 -9.69
CA ILE A 25 -12.28 -4.79 -10.77
C ILE A 25 -12.67 -3.37 -10.35
N ALA A 26 -13.88 -3.17 -9.81
CA ALA A 26 -14.33 -1.87 -9.31
C ALA A 26 -13.39 -1.32 -8.23
N GLY A 27 -12.83 -2.19 -7.38
CA GLY A 27 -11.84 -1.83 -6.38
C GLY A 27 -10.51 -1.34 -6.98
N ALA A 28 -10.04 -1.93 -8.09
CA ALA A 28 -8.89 -1.40 -8.83
C ALA A 28 -9.18 -0.02 -9.43
N PHE A 29 -10.36 0.20 -10.02
CA PHE A 29 -10.74 1.52 -10.52
C PHE A 29 -10.82 2.57 -9.40
N ARG A 30 -11.39 2.22 -8.24
CA ARG A 30 -11.52 3.15 -7.09
C ARG A 30 -10.21 3.43 -6.36
N SER A 31 -9.27 2.50 -6.40
CA SER A 31 -7.95 2.64 -5.76
C SER A 31 -6.88 3.14 -6.73
N TYR A 32 -7.26 3.40 -7.98
CA TYR A 32 -6.33 3.80 -9.02
C TYR A 32 -5.63 5.11 -8.67
N SER A 33 -4.31 5.09 -8.77
CA SER A 33 -3.46 6.28 -8.71
C SER A 33 -2.32 6.10 -9.71
N PRO A 34 -1.99 7.14 -10.51
CA PRO A 34 -0.84 7.09 -11.42
C PRO A 34 0.49 7.32 -10.68
N ILE A 35 0.44 7.68 -9.40
CA ILE A 35 1.64 7.98 -8.61
C ILE A 35 2.32 6.66 -8.24
N PRO A 36 3.62 6.48 -8.55
CA PRO A 36 4.37 5.31 -8.11
C PRO A 36 4.28 5.12 -6.60
N LEU A 37 4.08 3.86 -6.17
CA LEU A 37 3.98 3.47 -4.77
C LEU A 37 5.08 2.49 -4.42
N GLY A 38 5.77 2.74 -3.30
CA GLY A 38 6.78 1.87 -2.71
C GLY A 38 7.85 1.48 -3.72
N ASP A 39 8.00 0.18 -3.92
CA ASP A 39 8.98 -0.41 -4.83
C ASP A 39 8.90 0.09 -6.28
N MET A 40 7.79 0.74 -6.70
CA MET A 40 7.70 1.33 -8.04
C MET A 40 8.68 2.50 -8.26
N TRP A 41 9.16 3.16 -7.20
CA TRP A 41 10.15 4.22 -7.34
C TRP A 41 11.49 3.67 -7.84
N ASP A 42 12.05 2.66 -7.18
CA ASP A 42 13.34 2.06 -7.57
C ASP A 42 13.20 0.99 -8.66
N GLY A 43 12.22 0.09 -8.51
CA GLY A 43 12.07 -1.11 -9.34
C GLY A 43 11.37 -0.87 -10.67
N TYR A 44 10.67 0.26 -10.83
CA TYR A 44 9.92 0.61 -12.04
C TYR A 44 10.44 1.90 -12.67
N LEU A 45 10.42 3.04 -11.96
CA LEU A 45 10.78 4.33 -12.54
C LEU A 45 12.30 4.50 -12.69
N ASP A 46 13.07 4.33 -11.62
CA ASP A 46 14.55 4.39 -11.65
C ASP A 46 15.15 3.29 -12.54
N PHE A 47 14.56 2.08 -12.49
CA PHE A 47 14.89 1.00 -13.42
C PHE A 47 14.78 1.45 -14.88
N TYR A 48 13.65 2.02 -15.28
CA TYR A 48 13.42 2.42 -16.67
C TYR A 48 14.35 3.54 -17.11
N ILE A 49 14.59 4.53 -16.24
CA ILE A 49 15.53 5.64 -16.52
C ILE A 49 16.93 5.08 -16.80
N LYS A 50 17.43 4.17 -15.95
CA LYS A 50 18.75 3.55 -16.13
C LYS A 50 18.83 2.65 -17.35
N ALA A 51 17.81 1.81 -17.56
CA ALA A 51 17.75 0.92 -18.72
C ALA A 51 17.72 1.73 -20.03
N SER A 52 16.94 2.82 -20.07
CA SER A 52 16.85 3.71 -21.24
C SER A 52 18.12 4.53 -21.47
N ALA A 53 18.91 4.76 -20.42
CA ALA A 53 20.25 5.35 -20.52
C ALA A 53 21.34 4.35 -20.97
N GLY A 54 20.98 3.09 -21.26
CA GLY A 54 21.90 2.06 -21.77
C GLY A 54 22.56 1.19 -20.70
N ASP A 55 22.17 1.31 -19.42
CA ASP A 55 22.62 0.40 -18.36
C ASP A 55 21.86 -0.93 -18.44
N TRP A 56 22.34 -1.85 -19.29
CA TRP A 56 21.73 -3.18 -19.45
C TRP A 56 21.87 -4.06 -18.20
N GLY A 57 22.79 -3.75 -17.29
CA GLY A 57 22.99 -4.51 -16.05
C GLY A 57 21.76 -4.46 -15.14
N VAL A 58 20.98 -3.38 -15.20
CA VAL A 58 19.76 -3.22 -14.38
C VAL A 58 18.66 -4.21 -14.70
N TRP A 59 18.70 -4.92 -15.83
CA TRP A 59 17.74 -5.99 -16.11
C TRP A 59 17.93 -7.19 -15.18
N TRP A 60 19.18 -7.56 -14.92
CA TRP A 60 19.54 -8.70 -14.05
C TRP A 60 19.77 -8.31 -12.59
N LYS A 61 20.04 -7.03 -12.30
CA LYS A 61 20.33 -6.53 -10.95
C LYS A 61 19.26 -6.89 -9.93
N THR A 62 19.66 -7.21 -8.70
CA THR A 62 18.71 -7.48 -7.60
C THR A 62 17.84 -6.26 -7.29
N HIS A 63 16.58 -6.50 -6.99
CA HIS A 63 15.67 -5.56 -6.35
C HIS A 63 15.16 -6.24 -5.07
N ASN A 64 15.60 -5.74 -3.92
CA ASN A 64 15.57 -6.51 -2.66
C ASN A 64 16.25 -7.88 -2.86
N GLU A 65 15.59 -8.98 -2.48
CA GLU A 65 16.10 -10.36 -2.65
C GLU A 65 15.88 -10.91 -4.08
N HIS A 66 15.23 -10.16 -4.96
CA HIS A 66 14.61 -10.71 -6.17
C HIS A 66 15.31 -10.28 -7.45
N ARG A 67 15.34 -11.17 -8.44
CA ARG A 67 15.63 -10.81 -9.85
C ARG A 67 14.34 -10.80 -10.66
N ILE A 68 13.72 -9.62 -10.72
CA ILE A 68 12.37 -9.39 -11.28
C ILE A 68 12.38 -9.12 -12.79
N VAL A 69 13.13 -9.91 -13.55
CA VAL A 69 13.37 -9.69 -14.99
C VAL A 69 12.07 -9.61 -15.79
N LEU A 70 11.13 -10.54 -15.54
CA LEU A 70 9.87 -10.58 -16.29
C LEU A 70 8.95 -9.41 -15.96
N SER A 71 8.90 -8.99 -14.69
CA SER A 71 8.11 -7.82 -14.31
C SER A 71 8.74 -6.53 -14.82
N ARG A 72 10.08 -6.43 -14.86
CA ARG A 72 10.79 -5.32 -15.49
C ARG A 72 10.45 -5.17 -16.97
N LEU A 73 10.22 -6.27 -17.69
CA LEU A 73 9.73 -6.22 -19.07
C LEU A 73 8.37 -5.52 -19.14
N PHE A 74 7.43 -5.88 -18.27
CA PHE A 74 6.12 -5.23 -18.22
C PHE A 74 6.19 -3.78 -17.77
N PHE A 75 7.07 -3.46 -16.81
CA PHE A 75 7.34 -2.09 -16.36
C PHE A 75 7.90 -1.23 -17.48
N TRP A 76 8.84 -1.79 -18.26
CA TRP A 76 9.39 -1.13 -19.43
C TRP A 76 8.29 -0.87 -20.47
N MET A 77 7.41 -1.83 -20.75
CA MET A 77 6.28 -1.66 -21.67
C MET A 77 5.29 -0.59 -21.19
N ASP A 78 4.96 -0.55 -19.90
CA ASP A 78 4.06 0.48 -19.34
C ASP A 78 4.63 1.90 -19.52
N LEU A 79 5.93 2.07 -19.25
CA LEU A 79 6.59 3.36 -19.39
C LEU A 79 6.83 3.76 -20.85
N SER A 80 7.24 2.82 -21.71
CA SER A 80 7.57 3.10 -23.11
C SER A 80 6.35 3.23 -24.02
N TRP A 81 5.29 2.44 -23.81
CA TRP A 81 4.13 2.40 -24.70
C TRP A 81 2.90 3.11 -24.13
N PHE A 82 2.80 3.21 -22.80
CA PHE A 82 1.61 3.74 -22.11
C PHE A 82 1.93 4.94 -21.21
N ASN A 83 3.09 5.59 -21.41
CA ASN A 83 3.56 6.77 -20.69
C ASN A 83 3.50 6.62 -19.16
N GLY A 84 3.66 5.39 -18.65
CA GLY A 84 3.60 5.07 -17.24
C GLY A 84 2.26 5.34 -16.58
N SER A 85 1.15 5.07 -17.30
CA SER A 85 -0.22 5.25 -16.80
C SER A 85 -0.62 4.23 -15.72
N VAL A 86 0.12 3.13 -15.57
CA VAL A 86 -0.12 2.01 -14.64
C VAL A 86 -1.35 1.15 -15.00
N TRP A 87 -2.26 1.61 -15.86
CA TRP A 87 -3.45 0.83 -16.26
C TRP A 87 -3.10 -0.49 -16.94
N PHE A 88 -2.06 -0.50 -17.78
CA PHE A 88 -1.60 -1.73 -18.42
C PHE A 88 -1.15 -2.75 -17.38
N LEU A 89 -0.39 -2.33 -16.36
CA LEU A 89 0.06 -3.22 -15.28
C LEU A 89 -1.10 -3.76 -14.45
N LEU A 90 -2.10 -2.92 -14.15
CA LEU A 90 -3.31 -3.38 -13.46
C LEU A 90 -4.06 -4.42 -14.31
N ALA A 91 -4.33 -4.12 -15.58
CA ALA A 91 -4.99 -5.05 -16.49
C ALA A 91 -4.21 -6.38 -16.60
N LEU A 92 -2.88 -6.31 -16.63
CA LEU A 92 -2.01 -7.47 -16.65
C LEU A 92 -2.17 -8.33 -15.39
N ASN A 93 -2.26 -7.74 -14.20
CA ASN A 93 -2.50 -8.51 -12.97
C ASN A 93 -3.79 -9.35 -13.06
N TYR A 94 -4.90 -8.75 -13.54
CA TYR A 94 -6.16 -9.48 -13.75
C TYR A 94 -6.04 -10.53 -14.86
N ALA A 95 -5.33 -10.24 -15.96
CA ALA A 95 -5.11 -11.20 -17.03
C ALA A 95 -4.32 -12.44 -16.55
N LEU A 96 -3.25 -12.24 -15.78
CA LEU A 96 -2.47 -13.32 -15.18
C LEU A 96 -3.30 -14.14 -14.18
N LEU A 97 -4.20 -13.50 -13.45
CA LEU A 97 -5.11 -14.16 -12.51
C LEU A 97 -6.19 -14.99 -13.22
N VAL A 98 -6.77 -14.45 -14.30
CA VAL A 98 -7.69 -15.20 -15.19
C VAL A 98 -6.96 -16.40 -15.78
N PHE A 99 -5.71 -16.23 -16.22
CA PHE A 99 -4.91 -17.33 -16.74
C PHE A 99 -4.63 -18.38 -15.64
N SER A 100 -4.39 -17.97 -14.40
CA SER A 100 -4.25 -18.89 -13.26
C SER A 100 -5.53 -19.70 -13.02
N CYS A 101 -6.70 -19.05 -13.08
CA CYS A 101 -8.00 -19.74 -13.01
C CYS A 101 -8.16 -20.76 -14.16
N PHE A 102 -7.75 -20.38 -15.37
CA PHE A 102 -7.80 -21.24 -16.55
C PHE A 102 -6.91 -22.48 -16.42
N ILE A 103 -5.69 -22.34 -15.89
CA ILE A 103 -4.81 -23.49 -15.65
C ILE A 103 -5.40 -24.45 -14.61
N PHE A 104 -5.97 -23.93 -13.51
CA PHE A 104 -6.68 -24.77 -12.55
C PHE A 104 -7.94 -25.43 -13.15
N TRP A 105 -8.66 -24.73 -14.03
CA TRP A 105 -9.80 -25.29 -14.75
C TRP A 105 -9.41 -26.47 -15.64
N ILE A 106 -8.29 -26.37 -16.37
CA ILE A 106 -7.73 -27.48 -17.16
C ILE A 106 -7.40 -28.67 -16.25
N ALA A 107 -6.71 -28.43 -15.13
CA ALA A 107 -6.36 -29.48 -14.19
C ALA A 107 -7.62 -30.14 -13.59
N LEU A 108 -8.67 -29.38 -13.32
CA LEU A 108 -9.93 -29.90 -12.80
C LEU A 108 -10.67 -30.75 -13.84
N LYS A 109 -10.72 -30.31 -15.12
CA LYS A 109 -11.36 -31.04 -16.22
C LYS A 109 -10.70 -32.40 -16.51
N GLU A 110 -9.42 -32.55 -16.21
CA GLU A 110 -8.74 -33.85 -16.32
C GLU A 110 -9.17 -34.83 -15.22
N ARG A 111 -9.68 -34.32 -14.09
CA ARG A 111 -10.03 -35.14 -12.93
C ARG A 111 -11.53 -35.32 -12.72
N LEU A 112 -12.36 -34.43 -13.30
CA LEU A 112 -13.80 -34.43 -13.13
C LEU A 112 -14.54 -34.49 -14.48
N PRO A 113 -15.65 -35.25 -14.55
CA PRO A 113 -16.58 -35.16 -15.68
C PRO A 113 -17.15 -33.75 -15.88
N GLU A 114 -17.52 -33.40 -17.11
CA GLU A 114 -17.90 -32.03 -17.49
C GLU A 114 -19.06 -31.42 -16.70
N GLN A 115 -19.93 -32.26 -16.15
CA GLN A 115 -21.08 -31.87 -15.34
C GLN A 115 -20.71 -31.24 -13.98
N TYR A 116 -19.46 -31.38 -13.51
CA TYR A 116 -19.00 -30.85 -12.23
C TYR A 116 -18.25 -29.52 -12.40
N GLN A 117 -19.00 -28.44 -12.61
CA GLN A 117 -18.44 -27.10 -12.86
C GLN A 117 -18.16 -26.29 -11.58
N ILE A 118 -18.86 -26.60 -10.48
CA ILE A 118 -18.85 -25.78 -9.26
C ILE A 118 -17.45 -25.60 -8.64
N PRO A 119 -16.56 -26.61 -8.53
CA PRO A 119 -15.24 -26.39 -7.96
C PRO A 119 -14.41 -25.39 -8.78
N GLY A 120 -14.56 -25.38 -10.10
CA GLY A 120 -13.89 -24.43 -10.96
C GLY A 120 -14.45 -23.01 -10.81
N ILE A 121 -15.77 -22.86 -10.69
CA ILE A 121 -16.40 -21.57 -10.39
C ILE A 121 -15.98 -21.07 -9.00
N PHE A 122 -15.89 -21.96 -8.01
CA PHE A 122 -15.38 -21.63 -6.69
C PHE A 122 -13.92 -21.17 -6.74
N ILE A 123 -13.05 -21.82 -7.51
CA ILE A 123 -11.66 -21.36 -7.70
C ILE A 123 -11.64 -19.94 -8.29
N ALA A 124 -12.52 -19.62 -9.24
CA ALA A 124 -12.63 -18.27 -9.78
C ALA A 124 -13.08 -17.23 -8.74
N ILE A 125 -13.99 -17.58 -7.82
CA ILE A 125 -14.39 -16.74 -6.67
C ILE A 125 -13.20 -16.57 -5.71
N TRP A 126 -12.57 -17.69 -5.35
CA TRP A 126 -11.48 -17.76 -4.39
C TRP A 126 -10.27 -16.95 -4.83
N LEU A 127 -9.86 -17.10 -6.09
CA LEU A 127 -8.74 -16.37 -6.67
C LEU A 127 -9.07 -14.90 -6.99
N SER A 128 -10.33 -14.45 -6.94
CA SER A 128 -10.67 -13.01 -7.04
C SER A 128 -10.96 -12.34 -5.68
N SER A 129 -10.68 -13.06 -4.59
CA SER A 129 -10.85 -12.57 -3.21
C SER A 129 -10.07 -11.28 -2.93
N TRP A 130 -10.70 -10.35 -2.22
CA TRP A 130 -10.08 -9.10 -1.75
C TRP A 130 -9.04 -9.28 -0.62
N SER A 131 -8.81 -10.52 -0.16
CA SER A 131 -7.70 -10.84 0.76
C SER A 131 -6.32 -10.49 0.17
N GLN A 132 -6.19 -10.51 -1.16
CA GLN A 132 -4.99 -10.13 -1.93
C GLN A 132 -5.14 -8.76 -2.61
N ASN A 133 -5.88 -7.81 -2.02
CA ASN A 133 -6.13 -6.50 -2.62
C ASN A 133 -4.86 -5.76 -3.08
N GLU A 134 -3.72 -5.92 -2.40
CA GLU A 134 -2.45 -5.35 -2.86
C GLU A 134 -2.11 -5.87 -4.27
N ASN A 135 -2.24 -7.17 -4.51
CA ASN A 135 -1.94 -7.80 -5.80
C ASN A 135 -2.94 -7.44 -6.90
N LEU A 136 -4.14 -7.00 -6.53
CA LEU A 136 -5.19 -6.57 -7.45
C LEU A 136 -5.11 -5.08 -7.81
N THR A 137 -4.61 -4.24 -6.90
CA THR A 137 -4.70 -2.77 -7.02
C THR A 137 -3.36 -2.07 -7.21
N TRP A 138 -2.23 -2.77 -7.07
CA TRP A 138 -0.89 -2.19 -7.18
C TRP A 138 -0.16 -2.71 -8.42
N GLY A 139 0.22 -1.81 -9.31
CA GLY A 139 0.86 -2.13 -10.60
C GLY A 139 2.20 -2.87 -10.49
N PHE A 140 2.88 -2.85 -9.34
CA PHE A 140 4.14 -3.57 -9.13
C PHE A 140 3.97 -5.10 -8.97
N GLN A 141 2.73 -5.56 -8.77
CA GLN A 141 2.44 -6.88 -8.23
C GLN A 141 2.37 -8.02 -9.25
N SER A 142 2.62 -7.75 -10.54
CA SER A 142 2.67 -8.81 -11.57
C SER A 142 3.62 -9.94 -11.18
N GLN A 143 4.73 -9.63 -10.49
CA GLN A 143 5.69 -10.62 -9.98
C GLN A 143 5.09 -11.61 -8.98
N PHE A 144 4.16 -11.15 -8.11
CA PHE A 144 3.51 -11.96 -7.08
C PHE A 144 2.44 -12.90 -7.63
N ILE A 145 2.08 -12.76 -8.92
CA ILE A 145 1.21 -13.70 -9.62
C ILE A 145 2.05 -14.62 -10.52
N LEU A 146 3.03 -14.05 -11.22
CA LEU A 146 3.95 -14.81 -12.09
C LEU A 146 4.77 -15.84 -11.33
N ALA A 147 5.24 -15.51 -10.12
CA ALA A 147 6.03 -16.41 -9.29
C ALA A 147 5.28 -17.69 -8.90
N GLN A 148 3.98 -17.80 -9.13
CA GLN A 148 3.13 -18.92 -8.75
C GLN A 148 2.50 -19.53 -10.00
N LEU A 149 2.10 -18.68 -10.94
CA LEU A 149 1.59 -19.10 -12.24
C LEU A 149 2.63 -19.87 -13.06
N LEU A 150 3.87 -19.39 -13.16
CA LEU A 150 4.90 -20.08 -13.96
C LEU A 150 5.25 -21.46 -13.38
N PRO A 151 5.49 -21.64 -12.06
CA PRO A 151 5.68 -22.97 -11.49
C PRO A 151 4.48 -23.89 -11.68
N LEU A 152 3.25 -23.38 -11.52
CA LEU A 152 2.03 -24.16 -11.76
C LEU A 152 1.98 -24.68 -13.21
N VAL A 153 2.28 -23.82 -14.19
CA VAL A 153 2.36 -24.19 -15.60
C VAL A 153 3.51 -25.17 -15.84
N ALA A 154 4.70 -24.94 -15.26
CA ALA A 154 5.86 -25.81 -15.41
C ALA A 154 5.56 -27.24 -14.92
N PHE A 155 4.98 -27.38 -13.71
CA PHE A 155 4.57 -28.68 -13.18
C PHE A 155 3.43 -29.31 -13.99
N GLY A 156 2.46 -28.51 -14.45
CA GLY A 156 1.37 -28.99 -15.31
C GLY A 156 1.87 -29.53 -16.66
N MET A 157 2.82 -28.84 -17.29
CA MET A 157 3.48 -29.30 -18.52
C MET A 157 4.36 -30.52 -18.27
N LEU A 158 5.07 -30.57 -17.15
CA LEU A 158 5.89 -31.73 -16.78
C LEU A 158 5.03 -32.97 -16.51
N HIS A 159 3.83 -32.81 -15.95
CA HIS A 159 2.82 -33.86 -15.85
C HIS A 159 2.37 -34.39 -17.23
N ARG A 160 2.08 -33.49 -18.18
CA ARG A 160 1.77 -33.90 -19.57
C ARG A 160 2.96 -34.62 -20.22
N ALA A 161 4.18 -34.20 -19.88
CA ALA A 161 5.38 -34.87 -20.35
C ALA A 161 5.56 -36.27 -19.74
N ALA A 162 5.17 -36.45 -18.48
CA ALA A 162 5.21 -37.74 -17.77
C ALA A 162 4.26 -38.78 -18.37
N SER A 163 3.10 -38.32 -18.87
CA SER A 163 2.06 -39.16 -19.46
C SER A 163 2.28 -39.47 -20.94
N ASN A 164 3.27 -38.84 -21.60
CA ASN A 164 3.57 -39.02 -23.01
C ASN A 164 5.00 -39.59 -23.23
N ASN A 165 5.05 -40.80 -23.80
CA ASN A 165 6.29 -41.56 -24.04
C ASN A 165 7.08 -41.13 -25.28
N SER A 166 6.64 -40.09 -26.02
CA SER A 166 7.39 -39.58 -27.17
C SER A 166 8.79 -39.06 -26.78
N ILE A 167 9.79 -39.35 -27.60
CA ILE A 167 11.15 -38.80 -27.51
C ILE A 167 11.10 -37.28 -27.74
N TYR A 168 10.30 -36.82 -28.71
CA TYR A 168 10.01 -35.41 -28.96
C TYR A 168 8.78 -35.01 -28.15
N ASN A 169 9.05 -34.49 -26.95
CA ASN A 169 7.99 -34.10 -26.03
C ASN A 169 7.99 -32.58 -25.86
N ASN A 170 7.18 -31.89 -26.67
CA ASN A 170 7.02 -30.43 -26.62
C ASN A 170 6.60 -29.95 -25.22
N TYR A 171 5.88 -30.77 -24.44
CA TYR A 171 5.55 -30.42 -23.05
C TYR A 171 6.78 -30.45 -22.15
N PHE A 172 7.72 -31.37 -22.36
CA PHE A 172 8.97 -31.38 -21.59
C PHE A 172 9.83 -30.15 -21.90
N ILE A 173 10.00 -29.83 -23.19
CA ILE A 173 10.75 -28.64 -23.63
C ILE A 173 10.10 -27.38 -23.05
N GLY A 174 8.78 -27.24 -23.20
CA GLY A 174 8.05 -26.12 -22.64
C GLY A 174 8.16 -26.06 -21.11
N SER A 175 8.10 -27.19 -20.41
CA SER A 175 8.31 -27.21 -18.95
C SER A 175 9.70 -26.71 -18.55
N CYS A 176 10.75 -27.07 -19.30
CA CYS A 176 12.10 -26.57 -19.05
C CYS A 176 12.19 -25.06 -19.27
N LEU A 177 11.60 -24.56 -20.37
CA LEU A 177 11.58 -23.11 -20.67
C LEU A 177 10.85 -22.33 -19.57
N ILE A 178 9.66 -22.77 -19.16
CA ILE A 178 8.90 -22.12 -18.07
C ILE A 178 9.63 -22.24 -16.72
N GLY A 179 10.29 -23.38 -16.46
CA GLY A 179 11.12 -23.57 -15.27
C GLY A 179 12.30 -22.59 -15.21
N VAL A 180 12.99 -22.36 -16.32
CA VAL A 180 14.05 -21.34 -16.43
C VAL A 180 13.49 -19.93 -16.29
N LEU A 181 12.37 -19.62 -16.95
CA LEU A 181 11.71 -18.31 -16.84
C LEU A 181 11.29 -17.99 -15.40
N SER A 182 10.98 -19.01 -14.59
CA SER A 182 10.65 -18.82 -13.18
C SER A 182 11.80 -18.19 -12.39
N LEU A 183 13.06 -18.36 -12.79
CA LEU A 183 14.23 -17.70 -12.17
C LEU A 183 14.16 -16.17 -12.27
N GLY A 184 13.49 -15.64 -13.30
CA GLY A 184 13.34 -14.21 -13.55
C GLY A 184 12.06 -13.59 -12.94
N THR A 185 11.41 -14.30 -12.00
CA THR A 185 10.22 -13.79 -11.29
C THR A 185 10.59 -13.21 -9.92
N MET A 186 10.52 -14.00 -8.85
CA MET A 186 10.94 -13.64 -7.49
C MET A 186 11.96 -14.67 -6.99
N ALA A 187 12.51 -14.44 -5.80
CA ALA A 187 13.56 -15.31 -5.23
C ALA A 187 13.15 -16.78 -5.10
N ASN A 188 11.87 -17.06 -4.87
CA ASN A 188 11.35 -18.42 -4.82
C ASN A 188 11.44 -19.14 -6.17
N GLY A 189 11.60 -18.45 -7.30
CA GLY A 189 11.80 -19.07 -8.62
C GLY A 189 12.98 -20.05 -8.68
N VAL A 190 14.00 -19.87 -7.85
CA VAL A 190 15.22 -20.71 -7.82
C VAL A 190 14.97 -22.16 -7.42
N ILE A 191 13.89 -22.45 -6.67
CA ILE A 191 13.57 -23.81 -6.23
C ILE A 191 12.72 -24.60 -7.25
N VAL A 192 12.24 -23.97 -8.32
CA VAL A 192 11.33 -24.61 -9.29
C VAL A 192 12.01 -25.77 -10.03
N LEU A 193 13.15 -25.51 -10.67
CA LEU A 193 13.89 -26.54 -11.42
C LEU A 193 14.38 -27.69 -10.51
N PRO A 194 14.93 -27.44 -9.30
CA PRO A 194 15.24 -28.50 -8.35
C PRO A 194 14.02 -29.38 -8.00
N LEU A 195 12.87 -28.76 -7.74
CA LEU A 195 11.63 -29.48 -7.45
C LEU A 195 11.10 -30.25 -8.67
N MET A 196 11.25 -29.72 -9.88
CA MET A 196 10.92 -30.44 -11.11
C MET A 196 11.82 -31.66 -11.31
N ALA A 197 13.12 -31.57 -11.01
CA ALA A 197 14.03 -32.71 -11.07
C ALA A 197 13.62 -33.80 -10.06
N ALA A 198 13.30 -33.42 -8.82
CA ALA A 198 12.79 -34.32 -7.80
C ALA A 198 11.45 -34.97 -8.23
N TYR A 199 10.53 -34.20 -8.78
CA TYR A 199 9.30 -34.71 -9.37
C TYR A 199 9.58 -35.75 -10.46
N ALA A 200 10.49 -35.46 -11.39
CA ALA A 200 10.85 -36.35 -12.49
C ALA A 200 11.49 -37.67 -12.02
N ILE A 201 12.29 -37.63 -10.94
CA ILE A 201 12.83 -38.83 -10.28
C ILE A 201 11.69 -39.68 -9.69
N ILE A 202 10.78 -39.06 -8.93
CA ILE A 202 9.67 -39.74 -8.28
C ILE A 202 8.70 -40.32 -9.31
N THR A 203 8.45 -39.62 -10.41
CA THR A 203 7.54 -40.08 -11.48
C THR A 203 8.22 -40.97 -12.51
N ARG A 204 9.55 -41.16 -12.42
CA ARG A 204 10.35 -42.04 -13.29
C ARG A 204 10.22 -41.72 -14.79
N ILE A 205 10.20 -40.43 -15.13
CA ILE A 205 9.97 -39.93 -16.50
C ILE A 205 11.16 -40.20 -17.47
N GLY A 206 12.31 -40.64 -16.94
CA GLY A 206 13.49 -41.05 -17.69
C GLY A 206 14.76 -40.31 -17.28
N LEU A 207 15.91 -40.98 -17.33
CA LEU A 207 17.19 -40.47 -16.81
C LEU A 207 17.61 -39.17 -17.50
N TRP A 208 17.52 -39.08 -18.82
CA TRP A 208 17.93 -37.88 -19.56
C TRP A 208 17.12 -36.64 -19.19
N ARG A 209 15.80 -36.79 -18.98
CA ARG A 209 14.95 -35.69 -18.56
C ARG A 209 15.29 -35.23 -17.13
N VAL A 210 15.64 -36.17 -16.24
CA VAL A 210 16.16 -35.85 -14.89
C VAL A 210 17.50 -35.11 -14.98
N LEU A 211 18.45 -35.61 -15.78
CA LEU A 211 19.76 -34.98 -15.97
C LEU A 211 19.63 -33.59 -16.55
N THR A 212 18.79 -33.37 -17.57
CA THR A 212 18.52 -32.04 -18.12
C THR A 212 17.99 -31.09 -17.06
N LEU A 213 16.99 -31.48 -16.27
CA LEU A 213 16.45 -30.63 -15.20
C LEU A 213 17.48 -30.36 -14.10
N ALA A 214 18.31 -31.35 -13.74
CA ALA A 214 19.38 -31.18 -12.76
C ALA A 214 20.47 -30.22 -13.26
N THR A 215 20.88 -30.34 -14.53
CA THR A 215 21.84 -29.43 -15.16
C THR A 215 21.28 -28.02 -15.24
N LEU A 216 20.02 -27.84 -15.68
CA LEU A 216 19.37 -26.54 -15.70
C LEU A 216 19.23 -25.95 -14.29
N SER A 217 18.97 -26.78 -13.28
CA SER A 217 18.94 -26.35 -11.88
C SER A 217 20.30 -25.81 -11.43
N CYS A 218 21.38 -26.54 -11.72
CA CYS A 218 22.74 -26.13 -11.37
C CYS A 218 23.14 -24.82 -12.05
N ILE A 219 22.96 -24.74 -13.37
CA ILE A 219 23.24 -23.53 -14.16
C ILE A 219 22.40 -22.35 -13.66
N GLY A 220 21.10 -22.57 -13.44
CA GLY A 220 20.18 -21.54 -12.96
C GLY A 220 20.56 -20.99 -11.60
N LEU A 221 20.94 -21.85 -10.64
CA LEU A 221 21.41 -21.43 -9.32
C LEU A 221 22.73 -20.65 -9.41
N LEU A 222 23.70 -21.15 -10.17
CA LEU A 222 24.97 -20.45 -10.37
C LEU A 222 24.77 -19.06 -10.99
N ALA A 223 23.94 -18.97 -12.03
CA ALA A 223 23.62 -17.70 -12.70
C ALA A 223 22.85 -16.74 -11.78
N TYR A 224 21.90 -17.24 -10.98
CA TYR A 224 21.11 -16.41 -10.06
C TYR A 224 21.98 -15.85 -8.93
N PHE A 225 22.97 -16.60 -8.45
CA PHE A 225 23.79 -16.21 -7.28
C PHE A 225 25.16 -15.60 -7.62
N TYR A 226 25.55 -15.50 -8.90
CA TYR A 226 26.86 -15.01 -9.35
C TYR A 226 27.29 -13.66 -8.74
N ASP A 227 26.37 -12.70 -8.62
CA ASP A 227 26.59 -11.36 -8.04
C ASP A 227 25.52 -11.01 -6.99
N TYR A 228 24.95 -12.02 -6.34
CA TYR A 228 23.83 -11.82 -5.41
C TYR A 228 24.29 -11.23 -4.07
N THR A 229 23.66 -10.14 -3.66
CA THR A 229 23.84 -9.53 -2.34
C THR A 229 22.51 -9.50 -1.59
N SER A 230 22.47 -10.10 -0.40
CA SER A 230 21.30 -10.01 0.48
C SER A 230 21.22 -8.62 1.14
N PRO A 231 20.04 -8.01 1.27
CA PRO A 231 19.90 -6.77 2.01
C PRO A 231 20.26 -6.93 3.49
N ALA A 232 21.06 -6.00 4.03
CA ALA A 232 21.61 -6.07 5.38
C ALA A 232 20.55 -5.98 6.49
N TYR A 233 19.39 -5.39 6.20
CA TYR A 233 18.29 -5.20 7.14
C TYR A 233 17.28 -6.37 7.16
N HIS A 234 17.50 -7.43 6.37
CA HIS A 234 16.71 -8.65 6.44
C HIS A 234 17.41 -9.73 7.24
N GLY A 235 16.62 -10.61 7.85
CA GLY A 235 17.13 -11.79 8.53
C GLY A 235 17.73 -12.81 7.55
N SER A 236 18.38 -13.82 8.10
CA SER A 236 18.82 -14.99 7.34
C SER A 236 18.02 -16.23 7.76
N LEU A 237 17.79 -17.15 6.82
CA LEU A 237 17.13 -18.43 7.12
C LEU A 237 17.92 -19.22 8.17
N SER A 238 19.26 -19.17 8.12
CA SER A 238 20.10 -19.85 9.12
C SER A 238 19.93 -19.24 10.51
N SER A 239 19.83 -17.93 10.63
CA SER A 239 19.61 -17.26 11.92
C SER A 239 18.23 -17.60 12.45
N SER A 240 17.19 -17.47 11.62
CA SER A 240 15.81 -17.80 11.99
C SER A 240 15.65 -19.24 12.47
N LEU A 241 16.31 -20.22 11.83
CA LEU A 241 16.28 -21.62 12.24
C LEU A 241 17.02 -21.88 13.57
N LYS A 242 18.12 -21.16 13.83
CA LYS A 242 18.93 -21.35 15.05
C LYS A 242 18.32 -20.63 16.25
N GLU A 243 17.83 -19.41 16.04
CA GLU A 243 17.41 -18.51 17.10
C GLU A 243 15.92 -18.63 17.41
N ASN A 244 15.07 -18.86 16.40
CA ASN A 244 13.62 -18.92 16.58
C ASN A 244 12.92 -19.95 15.66
N PRO A 245 13.25 -21.25 15.78
CA PRO A 245 12.67 -22.30 14.92
C PRO A 245 11.15 -22.43 15.08
N PHE A 246 10.62 -22.27 16.30
CA PHE A 246 9.18 -22.32 16.54
C PHE A 246 8.45 -21.13 15.90
N GLY A 247 9.02 -19.92 16.01
CA GLY A 247 8.49 -18.74 15.33
C GLY A 247 8.49 -18.89 13.81
N LEU A 248 9.50 -19.55 13.24
CA LEU A 248 9.54 -19.84 11.80
C LEU A 248 8.45 -20.84 11.38
N ILE A 249 8.23 -21.92 12.15
CA ILE A 249 7.13 -22.86 11.90
C ILE A 249 5.79 -22.13 11.98
N LEU A 250 5.58 -21.33 13.03
CA LEU A 250 4.36 -20.57 13.21
C LEU A 250 4.14 -19.56 12.08
N TYR A 251 5.21 -18.93 11.59
CA TYR A 251 5.19 -18.05 10.44
C TYR A 251 4.72 -18.78 9.18
N VAL A 252 5.29 -19.96 8.86
CA VAL A 252 4.89 -20.75 7.69
C VAL A 252 3.42 -21.17 7.76
N ILE A 253 2.97 -21.67 8.92
CA ILE A 253 1.57 -22.06 9.13
C ILE A 253 0.66 -20.84 8.94
N THR A 254 1.00 -19.70 9.56
CA THR A 254 0.22 -18.46 9.48
C THR A 254 0.16 -17.92 8.04
N TYR A 255 1.28 -17.94 7.31
CA TYR A 255 1.39 -17.53 5.91
C TYR A 255 0.43 -18.33 5.01
N ILE A 256 0.48 -19.66 5.10
CA ILE A 256 -0.37 -20.57 4.31
C ILE A 256 -1.85 -20.40 4.68
N GLY A 257 -2.15 -20.03 5.93
CA GLY A 257 -3.51 -19.73 6.40
C GLY A 257 -4.01 -18.31 6.16
N GLY A 258 -3.16 -17.40 5.67
CA GLY A 258 -3.41 -15.95 5.65
C GLY A 258 -4.78 -15.48 5.14
N PRO A 259 -5.36 -16.05 4.05
CA PRO A 259 -6.69 -15.66 3.58
C PRO A 259 -7.78 -15.76 4.66
N PHE A 260 -7.71 -16.74 5.56
CA PHE A 260 -8.69 -16.94 6.61
C PHE A 260 -8.62 -15.87 7.72
N TYR A 261 -7.45 -15.28 7.95
CA TYR A 261 -7.31 -14.13 8.85
C TYR A 261 -8.11 -12.93 8.35
N HIS A 262 -8.02 -12.64 7.04
CA HIS A 262 -8.77 -11.54 6.43
C HIS A 262 -10.28 -11.79 6.40
N ILE A 263 -10.69 -13.04 6.14
CA ILE A 263 -12.10 -13.46 6.15
C ILE A 263 -12.69 -13.30 7.56
N ALA A 264 -11.94 -13.64 8.61
CA ALA A 264 -12.34 -13.46 10.00
C ALA A 264 -12.28 -12.00 10.53
N GLY A 265 -12.03 -11.02 9.65
CA GLY A 265 -12.06 -9.60 10.00
C GLY A 265 -10.78 -9.03 10.61
N GLY A 266 -9.66 -9.77 10.59
CA GLY A 266 -8.32 -9.24 10.88
C GLY A 266 -8.01 -8.97 12.36
N LYS A 267 -8.69 -9.67 13.29
CA LYS A 267 -8.43 -9.59 14.74
C LYS A 267 -7.69 -10.83 15.24
N LEU A 268 -7.38 -10.89 16.55
CA LEU A 268 -6.70 -12.04 17.19
C LEU A 268 -7.34 -13.40 16.84
N GLY A 269 -8.68 -13.49 16.86
CA GLY A 269 -9.39 -14.71 16.45
C GLY A 269 -9.14 -15.12 14.99
N GLY A 270 -8.85 -14.16 14.10
CA GLY A 270 -8.45 -14.43 12.72
C GLY A 270 -7.05 -15.02 12.60
N VAL A 271 -6.13 -14.67 13.50
CA VAL A 271 -4.77 -15.24 13.50
C VAL A 271 -4.85 -16.73 13.83
N ILE A 272 -5.64 -17.09 14.85
CA ILE A 272 -5.90 -18.49 15.21
C ILE A 272 -6.54 -19.23 14.04
N LEU A 273 -7.53 -18.64 13.37
CA LEU A 273 -8.18 -19.27 12.22
C LEU A 273 -7.20 -19.50 11.05
N ALA A 274 -6.31 -18.53 10.77
CA ALA A 274 -5.24 -18.72 9.80
C ALA A 274 -4.32 -19.88 10.20
N GLN A 275 -3.89 -19.93 11.45
CA GLN A 275 -3.02 -21.01 11.93
C GLN A 275 -3.67 -22.40 11.82
N VAL A 276 -4.93 -22.51 12.22
CA VAL A 276 -5.71 -23.76 12.09
C VAL A 276 -5.85 -24.15 10.63
N ALA A 277 -6.21 -23.21 9.75
CA ALA A 277 -6.37 -23.47 8.32
C ALA A 277 -5.04 -23.90 7.68
N GLY A 278 -3.96 -23.14 7.93
CA GLY A 278 -2.63 -23.45 7.40
C GLY A 278 -2.12 -24.81 7.89
N GLY A 279 -2.31 -25.12 9.17
CA GLY A 279 -2.00 -26.44 9.73
C GLY A 279 -2.80 -27.55 9.06
N ALA A 280 -4.10 -27.33 8.83
CA ALA A 280 -4.95 -28.29 8.12
C ALA A 280 -4.48 -28.53 6.68
N LEU A 281 -4.11 -27.49 5.92
CA LEU A 281 -3.56 -27.65 4.57
C LEU A 281 -2.30 -28.51 4.59
N ILE A 282 -1.34 -28.20 5.48
CA ILE A 282 -0.07 -28.93 5.60
C ILE A 282 -0.31 -30.40 5.96
N LEU A 283 -1.17 -30.67 6.94
CA LEU A 283 -1.47 -32.04 7.37
C LEU A 283 -2.14 -32.85 6.26
N ILE A 284 -3.14 -32.27 5.58
CA ILE A 284 -3.85 -32.94 4.48
C ILE A 284 -2.90 -33.17 3.30
N SER A 285 -2.12 -32.17 2.87
CA SER A 285 -1.18 -32.34 1.76
C SER A 285 -0.08 -33.34 2.07
N THR A 286 0.40 -33.39 3.31
CA THR A 286 1.41 -34.36 3.77
C THR A 286 0.84 -35.78 3.76
N TYR A 287 -0.37 -35.96 4.31
CA TYR A 287 -1.07 -37.24 4.28
C TYR A 287 -1.28 -37.74 2.85
N ILE A 288 -1.78 -36.88 1.95
CA ILE A 288 -1.98 -37.25 0.55
C ILE A 288 -0.64 -37.61 -0.09
N SER A 289 0.41 -36.77 0.08
CA SER A 289 1.75 -37.05 -0.45
C SER A 289 2.29 -38.41 -0.02
N TRP A 290 2.19 -38.73 1.28
CA TRP A 290 2.58 -40.03 1.81
C TRP A 290 1.83 -41.17 1.10
N THR A 291 0.50 -41.08 1.01
CA THR A 291 -0.29 -42.12 0.34
C THR A 291 -0.01 -42.22 -1.16
N SER A 292 0.25 -41.11 -1.86
CA SER A 292 0.55 -41.10 -3.30
C SER A 292 1.91 -41.74 -3.61
N LEU A 293 2.90 -41.57 -2.72
CA LEU A 293 4.23 -42.16 -2.88
C LEU A 293 4.23 -43.69 -2.71
N LEU A 294 3.30 -44.22 -1.91
CA LEU A 294 3.12 -45.65 -1.67
C LEU A 294 2.40 -46.39 -2.82
N LYS A 295 1.72 -45.67 -3.74
CA LYS A 295 1.00 -46.30 -4.87
C LYS A 295 2.00 -46.83 -5.93
N SER A 296 1.72 -48.01 -6.47
CA SER A 296 2.50 -48.63 -7.55
C SER A 296 2.44 -47.84 -8.87
N LYS A 297 1.24 -47.35 -9.22
CA LYS A 297 1.00 -46.40 -10.30
C LYS A 297 0.74 -45.01 -9.72
N ARG A 298 1.70 -44.12 -9.92
CA ARG A 298 1.65 -42.75 -9.39
C ARG A 298 0.75 -41.88 -10.27
N ASP A 299 -0.15 -41.13 -9.63
CA ASP A 299 -0.93 -40.10 -10.30
C ASP A 299 -0.04 -38.86 -10.49
N THR A 300 0.35 -38.61 -11.73
CA THR A 300 1.32 -37.58 -12.07
C THR A 300 0.76 -36.17 -11.91
N LEU A 301 -0.56 -35.96 -12.04
CA LEU A 301 -1.19 -34.66 -11.83
C LEU A 301 -1.32 -34.37 -10.34
N GLU A 302 -1.69 -35.37 -9.55
CA GLU A 302 -1.70 -35.29 -8.08
C GLU A 302 -0.32 -34.87 -7.55
N LEU A 303 0.73 -35.57 -7.99
CA LEU A 303 2.09 -35.24 -7.60
C LEU A 303 2.51 -33.85 -8.08
N ALA A 304 2.12 -33.43 -9.28
CA ALA A 304 2.47 -32.10 -9.80
C ALA A 304 1.87 -30.98 -8.92
N LEU A 305 0.61 -31.13 -8.51
CA LEU A 305 -0.06 -30.20 -7.61
C LEU A 305 0.50 -30.25 -6.17
N LEU A 306 0.92 -31.42 -5.68
CA LEU A 306 1.60 -31.55 -4.39
C LEU A 306 2.99 -30.90 -4.39
N PHE A 307 3.76 -31.05 -5.47
CA PHE A 307 5.03 -30.37 -5.67
C PHE A 307 4.85 -28.85 -5.77
N PHE A 308 3.75 -28.39 -6.39
CA PHE A 308 3.37 -26.99 -6.38
C PHE A 308 2.99 -26.47 -4.97
N ILE A 309 2.29 -27.27 -4.16
CA ILE A 309 2.05 -26.93 -2.75
C ILE A 309 3.37 -26.89 -1.96
N LEU A 310 4.27 -27.85 -2.19
CA LEU A 310 5.60 -27.87 -1.57
C LEU A 310 6.43 -26.64 -1.96
N TYR A 311 6.34 -26.21 -3.22
CA TYR A 311 6.93 -24.97 -3.71
C TYR A 311 6.42 -23.73 -2.95
N ILE A 312 5.11 -23.65 -2.70
CA ILE A 312 4.51 -22.58 -1.89
C ILE A 312 4.97 -22.66 -0.43
N GLY A 313 5.09 -23.87 0.13
CA GLY A 313 5.69 -24.07 1.45
C GLY A 313 7.15 -23.58 1.52
N GLY A 314 7.95 -23.87 0.49
CA GLY A 314 9.31 -23.33 0.35
C GLY A 314 9.34 -21.80 0.23
N THR A 315 8.35 -21.21 -0.45
CA THR A 315 8.17 -19.75 -0.52
C THR A 315 7.87 -19.15 0.86
N ALA A 316 6.96 -19.76 1.62
CA ALA A 316 6.63 -19.33 2.98
C ALA A 316 7.85 -19.44 3.92
N LEU A 317 8.61 -20.54 3.80
CA LEU A 317 9.84 -20.76 4.57
C LEU A 317 10.92 -19.72 4.25
N GLY A 318 11.15 -19.45 2.96
CA GLY A 318 12.12 -18.44 2.53
C GLY A 318 11.72 -17.04 2.97
N THR A 319 10.43 -16.70 2.89
CA THR A 319 9.90 -15.41 3.37
C THR A 319 10.07 -15.29 4.89
N GLY A 320 9.66 -16.30 5.65
CA GLY A 320 9.83 -16.33 7.11
C GLY A 320 11.29 -16.23 7.52
N GLY A 321 12.20 -16.89 6.80
CA GLY A 321 13.63 -16.82 7.04
C GLY A 321 14.21 -15.40 6.96
N GLY A 322 13.68 -14.55 6.08
CA GLY A 322 14.10 -13.14 5.96
C GLY A 322 13.28 -12.14 6.77
N ARG A 323 12.05 -12.50 7.17
CA ARG A 323 11.05 -11.56 7.70
C ARG A 323 10.60 -11.83 9.14
N LEU A 324 10.96 -12.96 9.74
CA LEU A 324 10.54 -13.31 11.11
C LEU A 324 10.97 -12.26 12.15
N ILE A 325 12.08 -11.55 11.91
CA ILE A 325 12.55 -10.44 12.76
C ILE A 325 11.52 -9.30 12.90
N PHE A 326 10.60 -9.16 11.94
CA PHE A 326 9.53 -8.16 11.98
C PHE A 326 8.24 -8.67 12.66
N GLY A 327 8.26 -9.91 13.17
CA GLY A 327 7.11 -10.56 13.80
C GLY A 327 6.31 -11.46 12.86
N VAL A 328 5.59 -12.40 13.46
CA VAL A 328 4.77 -13.40 12.74
C VAL A 328 3.60 -12.76 11.98
N ASP A 329 3.06 -11.65 12.50
CA ASP A 329 1.94 -10.94 11.88
C ASP A 329 2.26 -10.43 10.47
N GLN A 330 3.54 -10.25 10.13
CA GLN A 330 3.97 -9.86 8.79
C GLN A 330 3.55 -10.89 7.73
N ALA A 331 3.42 -12.18 8.10
CA ALA A 331 2.93 -13.25 7.22
C ALA A 331 1.49 -13.02 6.73
N LEU A 332 0.73 -12.15 7.39
CA LEU A 332 -0.66 -11.81 7.10
C LEU A 332 -0.81 -10.61 6.16
N SER A 333 0.28 -10.10 5.59
CA SER A 333 0.26 -9.03 4.59
C SER A 333 -0.50 -9.49 3.32
N SER A 334 -1.32 -8.59 2.77
CA SER A 334 -2.24 -8.91 1.67
C SER A 334 -1.51 -9.49 0.43
N ARG A 335 -0.32 -8.98 0.09
CA ARG A 335 0.52 -9.52 -0.99
C ARG A 335 0.89 -10.99 -0.88
N TYR A 336 0.91 -11.56 0.33
CA TYR A 336 1.17 -12.99 0.55
C TYR A 336 -0.05 -13.89 0.39
N SER A 337 -1.23 -13.31 0.15
CA SER A 337 -2.46 -14.09 -0.05
C SER A 337 -2.45 -14.88 -1.36
N THR A 338 -1.88 -14.37 -2.47
CA THR A 338 -1.88 -15.11 -3.76
C THR A 338 -1.29 -16.52 -3.68
N PRO A 339 -0.05 -16.73 -3.17
CA PRO A 339 0.49 -18.08 -3.04
C PRO A 339 -0.38 -18.96 -2.13
N SER A 340 -0.87 -18.46 -1.00
CA SER A 340 -1.77 -19.22 -0.14
C SER A 340 -3.07 -19.63 -0.88
N LEU A 341 -3.73 -18.68 -1.55
CA LEU A 341 -4.97 -18.93 -2.29
C LEU A 341 -4.75 -20.01 -3.37
N MET A 342 -3.62 -19.98 -4.08
CA MET A 342 -3.26 -20.97 -5.09
C MET A 342 -2.93 -22.35 -4.49
N ALA A 343 -2.31 -22.43 -3.30
CA ALA A 343 -2.11 -23.70 -2.60
C ALA A 343 -3.46 -24.35 -2.24
N TRP A 344 -4.40 -23.56 -1.72
CA TRP A 344 -5.76 -24.04 -1.43
C TRP A 344 -6.51 -24.48 -2.68
N ALA A 345 -6.36 -23.76 -3.80
CA ALA A 345 -6.94 -24.15 -5.08
C ALA A 345 -6.34 -25.47 -5.59
N ALA A 346 -5.02 -25.64 -5.49
CA ALA A 346 -4.35 -26.89 -5.83
C ALA A 346 -4.85 -28.06 -4.97
N LEU A 347 -4.98 -27.86 -3.65
CA LEU A 347 -5.53 -28.86 -2.75
C LEU A 347 -6.98 -29.22 -3.13
N LEU A 348 -7.82 -28.23 -3.46
CA LEU A 348 -9.18 -28.46 -3.91
C LEU A 348 -9.22 -29.34 -5.17
N VAL A 349 -8.37 -29.07 -6.17
CA VAL A 349 -8.26 -29.90 -7.38
C VAL A 349 -7.81 -31.33 -7.04
N ILE A 350 -6.92 -31.51 -6.06
CA ILE A 350 -6.49 -32.84 -5.59
C ILE A 350 -7.65 -33.64 -4.99
N ILE A 351 -8.45 -33.02 -4.12
CA ILE A 351 -9.53 -33.72 -3.40
C ILE A 351 -10.82 -33.86 -4.20
N ALA A 352 -11.02 -33.05 -5.25
CA ALA A 352 -12.27 -32.96 -5.99
C ALA A 352 -12.83 -34.29 -6.52
N PRO A 353 -12.01 -35.24 -7.05
CA PRO A 353 -12.54 -36.52 -7.53
C PRO A 353 -13.21 -37.36 -6.44
N LYS A 354 -12.59 -37.42 -5.23
CA LYS A 354 -13.14 -38.15 -4.08
C LYS A 354 -14.52 -37.59 -3.69
N LEU A 355 -14.68 -36.28 -3.86
CA LEU A 355 -15.93 -35.58 -3.58
C LEU A 355 -16.99 -35.84 -4.65
N ALA A 356 -16.59 -35.93 -5.92
CA ALA A 356 -17.51 -36.19 -7.05
C ALA A 356 -18.05 -37.63 -7.07
N THR A 357 -17.28 -38.62 -6.59
CA THR A 357 -17.69 -40.03 -6.52
C THR A 357 -18.45 -40.39 -5.25
N SER A 358 -18.60 -39.46 -4.30
CA SER A 358 -19.33 -39.67 -3.04
C SER A 358 -20.85 -39.66 -3.24
N SER A 359 -21.62 -40.17 -2.27
CA SER A 359 -23.09 -40.17 -2.33
C SER A 359 -23.67 -38.75 -2.47
N GLU A 360 -24.88 -38.62 -3.04
CA GLU A 360 -25.53 -37.30 -3.21
C GLU A 360 -25.69 -36.55 -1.87
N LYS A 361 -25.84 -37.26 -0.75
CA LYS A 361 -25.85 -36.69 0.61
C LYS A 361 -24.52 -36.00 0.96
N ILE A 362 -23.40 -36.64 0.66
CA ILE A 362 -22.04 -36.10 0.89
C ILE A 362 -21.76 -34.92 -0.05
N LYS A 363 -22.26 -34.95 -1.28
CA LYS A 363 -22.15 -33.80 -2.22
C LYS A 363 -22.84 -32.55 -1.64
N TRP A 364 -24.05 -32.69 -1.09
CA TRP A 364 -24.75 -31.58 -0.43
C TRP A 364 -24.03 -31.07 0.81
N GLN A 365 -23.42 -31.96 1.60
CA GLN A 365 -22.60 -31.60 2.75
C GLN A 365 -21.32 -30.84 2.39
N LEU A 366 -20.85 -30.89 1.13
CA LEU A 366 -19.71 -30.13 0.65
C LEU A 366 -20.09 -28.75 0.08
N TRP A 367 -21.23 -28.64 -0.61
CA TRP A 367 -21.65 -27.35 -1.15
C TRP A 367 -22.02 -26.36 -0.05
N LEU A 368 -22.59 -26.83 1.06
CA LEU A 368 -22.92 -26.01 2.21
C LEU A 368 -21.71 -25.25 2.80
N PRO A 369 -20.58 -25.89 3.16
CA PRO A 369 -19.41 -25.18 3.67
C PRO A 369 -18.75 -24.28 2.62
N LEU A 370 -18.74 -24.64 1.34
CA LEU A 370 -18.24 -23.75 0.28
C LEU A 370 -19.13 -22.51 0.11
N SER A 371 -20.46 -22.67 0.14
CA SER A 371 -21.40 -21.55 0.15
C SER A 371 -21.25 -20.70 1.41
N ALA A 372 -21.10 -21.32 2.59
CA ALA A 372 -20.86 -20.60 3.84
C ALA A 372 -19.55 -19.80 3.79
N LEU A 373 -18.49 -20.36 3.19
CA LEU A 373 -17.23 -19.65 3.00
C LEU A 373 -17.37 -18.47 2.04
N ILE A 374 -18.10 -18.62 0.92
CA ILE A 374 -18.41 -17.50 0.01
C ILE A 374 -19.13 -16.39 0.77
N LEU A 375 -20.15 -16.74 1.57
CA LEU A 375 -20.88 -15.76 2.38
C LEU A 375 -19.99 -15.08 3.42
N ALA A 376 -19.08 -15.83 4.06
CA ALA A 376 -18.09 -15.28 4.99
C ALA A 376 -17.08 -14.33 4.32
N MET A 377 -16.78 -14.54 3.03
CA MET A 377 -15.89 -13.69 2.25
C MET A 377 -16.56 -12.38 1.78
N LEU A 378 -17.89 -12.31 1.70
CA LEU A 378 -18.60 -11.13 1.19
C LEU A 378 -18.27 -9.82 1.92
N PRO A 379 -18.24 -9.74 3.27
CA PRO A 379 -17.88 -8.49 3.97
C PRO A 379 -16.49 -7.99 3.60
N LEU A 380 -15.54 -8.90 3.37
CA LEU A 380 -14.21 -8.56 2.90
C LEU A 380 -14.25 -8.08 1.44
N GLN A 381 -14.98 -8.78 0.57
CA GLN A 381 -15.11 -8.42 -0.85
C GLN A 381 -15.76 -7.03 -1.03
N PHE A 382 -16.76 -6.69 -0.23
CA PHE A 382 -17.39 -5.37 -0.27
C PHE A 382 -16.46 -4.24 0.18
N LYS A 383 -15.32 -4.51 0.83
CA LYS A 383 -14.30 -3.47 1.07
C LYS A 383 -13.74 -2.90 -0.24
N ALA A 384 -13.77 -3.66 -1.34
CA ALA A 384 -13.43 -3.16 -2.67
C ALA A 384 -14.32 -2.01 -3.14
N TRP A 385 -15.53 -1.89 -2.59
CA TRP A 385 -16.47 -0.82 -2.91
C TRP A 385 -16.20 0.46 -2.11
N ARG A 386 -15.44 0.39 -1.00
CA ARG A 386 -15.13 1.58 -0.18
C ARG A 386 -14.31 2.58 -1.00
N SER A 387 -14.59 3.87 -0.83
CA SER A 387 -13.89 4.94 -1.55
C SER A 387 -12.43 5.01 -1.12
N GLY A 388 -11.51 4.87 -2.07
CA GLY A 388 -10.09 5.13 -1.89
C GLY A 388 -9.71 6.62 -1.96
N ASP A 389 -10.70 7.51 -2.13
CA ASP A 389 -10.53 8.92 -2.48
C ASP A 389 -9.51 9.66 -1.60
N GLN A 390 -9.59 9.52 -0.28
CA GLN A 390 -8.61 10.15 0.63
C GLN A 390 -7.18 9.63 0.38
N SER A 391 -7.01 8.31 0.24
CA SER A 391 -5.68 7.73 0.00
C SER A 391 -5.14 8.15 -1.36
N VAL A 392 -5.98 8.13 -2.40
CA VAL A 392 -5.61 8.55 -3.76
C VAL A 392 -5.24 10.03 -3.78
N PHE A 393 -6.01 10.89 -3.12
CA PHE A 393 -5.72 12.31 -2.98
C PHE A 393 -4.37 12.54 -2.31
N GLU A 394 -4.11 11.86 -1.19
CA GLU A 394 -2.88 12.05 -0.42
C GLU A 394 -1.63 11.52 -1.15
N ARG A 395 -1.77 10.46 -1.95
CA ARG A 395 -0.73 10.05 -2.89
C ARG A 395 -0.49 11.12 -3.96
N GLY A 396 -1.56 11.75 -4.45
CA GLY A 396 -1.50 12.86 -5.38
C GLY A 396 -0.72 14.06 -4.84
N ILE A 397 -0.93 14.43 -3.58
CA ILE A 397 -0.17 15.50 -2.91
C ILE A 397 1.29 15.11 -2.69
N ALA A 398 1.55 13.86 -2.31
CA ALA A 398 2.93 13.36 -2.20
C ALA A 398 3.67 13.38 -3.55
N GLY A 399 2.98 13.01 -4.64
CA GLY A 399 3.50 13.16 -6.00
C GLY A 399 3.71 14.63 -6.39
N LEU A 400 2.83 15.54 -5.96
CA LEU A 400 3.02 16.97 -6.16
C LEU A 400 4.31 17.45 -5.48
N ALA A 401 4.54 17.09 -4.21
CA ALA A 401 5.75 17.44 -3.46
C ALA A 401 7.01 17.03 -4.23
N VAL A 402 7.03 15.81 -4.76
CA VAL A 402 8.14 15.32 -5.61
C VAL A 402 8.27 16.12 -6.91
N ALA A 403 7.17 16.44 -7.59
CA ALA A 403 7.17 17.18 -8.86
C ALA A 403 7.72 18.61 -8.73
N ILE A 404 7.45 19.30 -7.62
CA ILE A 404 8.00 20.63 -7.34
C ILE A 404 9.36 20.57 -6.62
N GLY A 405 9.71 19.42 -6.05
CA GLY A 405 10.95 19.18 -5.33
C GLY A 405 10.94 19.74 -3.91
N VAL A 406 9.80 19.66 -3.23
CA VAL A 406 9.63 20.04 -1.81
C VAL A 406 9.91 18.85 -0.92
N ASN A 407 10.80 19.01 0.06
CA ASN A 407 11.23 17.93 0.94
C ASN A 407 10.26 17.66 2.10
N ASP A 408 8.99 17.39 1.79
CA ASP A 408 7.97 17.03 2.79
C ASP A 408 8.01 15.54 3.12
N GLN A 409 8.91 15.15 4.03
CA GLN A 409 9.10 13.75 4.44
C GLN A 409 7.82 13.12 5.02
N LEU A 410 7.00 13.88 5.75
CA LEU A 410 5.74 13.38 6.30
C LEU A 410 4.74 13.03 5.19
N GLN A 411 4.62 13.87 4.17
CA GLN A 411 3.73 13.60 3.05
C GLN A 411 4.30 12.53 2.10
N ILE A 412 5.59 12.61 1.75
CA ILE A 412 6.22 11.69 0.78
C ILE A 412 6.31 10.27 1.34
N SER A 413 6.43 10.08 2.66
CA SER A 413 6.40 8.76 3.30
C SER A 413 5.17 7.92 2.96
N ARG A 414 4.06 8.55 2.54
CA ARG A 414 2.82 7.88 2.10
C ARG A 414 2.95 7.15 0.76
N ILE A 415 3.94 7.52 -0.05
CA ILE A 415 4.24 6.89 -1.36
C ILE A 415 5.60 6.21 -1.38
N TYR A 416 6.58 6.67 -0.58
CA TYR A 416 7.92 6.10 -0.55
C TYR A 416 8.67 6.50 0.73
N PRO A 417 9.48 5.60 1.37
CA PRO A 417 10.06 5.88 2.69
C PRO A 417 11.03 7.07 2.77
N SER A 418 11.76 7.40 1.70
CA SER A 418 12.77 8.48 1.70
C SER A 418 12.39 9.60 0.73
N ALA A 419 12.09 10.78 1.26
CA ALA A 419 11.75 11.95 0.45
C ALA A 419 12.88 12.36 -0.48
N GLU A 420 14.12 12.41 0.02
CA GLU A 420 15.30 12.75 -0.77
C GLU A 420 15.45 11.85 -2.00
N ARG A 421 15.36 10.52 -1.80
CA ARG A 421 15.48 9.54 -2.87
C ARG A 421 14.31 9.63 -3.87
N ALA A 422 13.08 9.82 -3.39
CA ALA A 422 11.92 10.01 -4.27
C ALA A 422 12.04 11.29 -5.12
N ILE A 423 12.51 12.39 -4.52
CA ILE A 423 12.79 13.66 -5.22
C ILE A 423 13.92 13.48 -6.23
N SER A 424 14.99 12.75 -5.90
CA SER A 424 16.10 12.49 -6.81
C SER A 424 15.63 11.75 -8.08
N ILE A 425 14.84 10.68 -7.91
CA ILE A 425 14.28 9.92 -9.03
C ILE A 425 13.26 10.78 -9.79
N GLY A 426 12.41 11.50 -9.05
CA GLY A 426 11.37 12.37 -9.60
C GLY A 426 11.93 13.49 -10.47
N LYS A 427 13.08 14.06 -10.12
CA LYS A 427 13.76 15.07 -10.95
C LYS A 427 14.10 14.51 -12.33
N ALA A 428 14.78 13.37 -12.39
CA ALA A 428 15.15 12.73 -13.66
C ALA A 428 13.92 12.29 -14.47
N ALA A 429 12.88 11.80 -13.80
CA ALA A 429 11.63 11.42 -14.45
C ALA A 429 10.84 12.61 -15.00
N SER A 430 10.83 13.73 -14.28
CA SER A 430 10.15 14.98 -14.67
C SER A 430 10.80 15.61 -15.89
N GLU A 431 12.13 15.62 -15.96
CA GLU A 431 12.90 16.10 -17.13
C GLU A 431 12.58 15.33 -18.42
N GLN A 432 12.17 14.07 -18.30
CA GLN A 432 11.78 13.20 -19.42
C GLN A 432 10.26 13.07 -19.59
N GLU A 433 9.47 13.82 -18.82
CA GLU A 433 8.00 13.74 -18.80
C GLU A 433 7.47 12.29 -18.63
N LEU A 434 8.09 11.48 -17.75
CA LEU A 434 7.69 10.09 -17.55
C LEU A 434 6.54 9.95 -16.55
N SER A 435 5.73 8.89 -16.70
CA SER A 435 4.65 8.57 -15.75
C SER A 435 3.72 9.77 -15.50
N TYR A 436 3.34 10.03 -14.24
CA TYR A 436 2.44 11.11 -13.87
C TYR A 436 3.00 12.51 -14.10
N PHE A 437 4.32 12.68 -14.31
CA PHE A 437 4.93 13.99 -14.57
C PHE A 437 4.52 14.58 -15.93
N SER A 438 4.03 13.76 -16.86
CA SER A 438 3.47 14.21 -18.16
C SER A 438 2.06 14.79 -18.05
N ARG A 439 1.37 14.56 -16.92
CA ARG A 439 -0.03 14.98 -16.74
C ARG A 439 -0.10 16.47 -16.46
N THR A 440 -1.15 17.11 -16.97
CA THR A 440 -1.38 18.56 -16.84
C THR A 440 -1.30 19.04 -15.39
N GLU A 441 -1.75 18.24 -14.43
CA GLU A 441 -1.76 18.59 -13.01
C GLU A 441 -0.37 18.63 -12.36
N TYR A 442 0.66 18.06 -13.00
CA TYR A 442 2.03 17.93 -12.47
C TYR A 442 3.10 18.48 -13.41
N LYS A 443 2.80 18.60 -14.69
CA LYS A 443 3.72 19.01 -15.74
C LYS A 443 4.12 20.47 -15.57
N ASN A 444 5.43 20.73 -15.55
CA ASN A 444 6.03 22.08 -15.51
C ASN A 444 5.60 22.98 -14.34
N ILE A 445 4.97 22.44 -13.28
CA ILE A 445 4.48 23.25 -12.16
C ILE A 445 5.64 23.96 -11.44
N LYS A 446 6.75 23.28 -11.21
CA LYS A 446 7.95 23.88 -10.60
C LYS A 446 8.43 25.13 -11.33
N ASN A 447 8.37 25.10 -12.67
CA ASN A 447 8.82 26.20 -13.52
C ASN A 447 7.81 27.35 -13.60
N ALA A 448 6.58 27.15 -13.14
CA ALA A 448 5.53 28.16 -13.11
C ALA A 448 5.54 28.98 -11.82
N ILE A 449 5.92 28.36 -10.68
CA ILE A 449 6.08 29.05 -9.40
C ILE A 449 7.16 30.14 -9.53
N GLY A 450 6.86 31.35 -9.05
CA GLY A 450 7.69 32.54 -9.16
C GLY A 450 7.56 33.30 -10.48
N LYS A 451 6.81 32.79 -11.47
CA LYS A 451 6.56 33.50 -12.73
C LYS A 451 5.26 34.30 -12.68
N GLN A 452 5.25 35.40 -13.41
CA GLN A 452 4.04 36.16 -13.66
C GLN A 452 3.21 35.45 -14.72
N ILE A 453 1.93 35.26 -14.45
CA ILE A 453 0.93 34.83 -15.42
C ILE A 453 -0.02 36.01 -15.72
N ASN A 454 -0.77 35.91 -16.83
CA ASN A 454 -1.88 36.84 -17.08
C ASN A 454 -2.83 36.75 -15.88
N GLY A 455 -2.74 37.75 -14.99
CA GLY A 455 -3.11 37.62 -13.59
C GLY A 455 -4.61 37.73 -13.28
N PRO A 456 -5.02 38.54 -12.27
CA PRO A 456 -6.41 38.65 -11.80
C PRO A 456 -7.42 39.06 -12.88
N SER A 457 -6.98 39.69 -13.97
CA SER A 457 -7.81 40.10 -15.10
C SER A 457 -8.43 38.93 -15.87
N GLU A 458 -7.93 37.70 -15.68
CA GLU A 458 -8.53 36.49 -16.26
C GLU A 458 -9.66 35.91 -15.39
N ILE A 459 -9.85 36.38 -14.15
CA ILE A 459 -10.91 35.91 -13.26
C ILE A 459 -12.24 36.45 -13.76
N SER A 460 -13.09 35.55 -14.25
CA SER A 460 -14.42 35.89 -14.76
C SER A 460 -15.54 35.49 -13.80
N LYS A 461 -15.24 34.61 -12.84
CA LYS A 461 -16.20 34.03 -11.91
C LYS A 461 -15.67 34.06 -10.48
N VAL A 462 -16.57 34.34 -9.53
CA VAL A 462 -16.26 34.28 -8.11
C VAL A 462 -16.57 32.87 -7.61
N CYS A 463 -15.53 32.19 -7.11
CA CYS A 463 -15.67 30.90 -6.45
C CYS A 463 -15.96 31.11 -4.96
N GLN A 464 -16.62 30.12 -4.33
CA GLN A 464 -16.62 30.02 -2.88
C GLN A 464 -15.41 29.21 -2.44
N GLY A 465 -14.81 29.57 -1.33
CA GLY A 465 -13.68 28.82 -0.77
C GLY A 465 -13.09 29.47 0.46
N HIS A 466 -12.21 28.72 1.10
CA HIS A 466 -11.50 29.15 2.29
C HIS A 466 -10.15 28.44 2.39
N ILE A 467 -9.13 29.13 2.90
CA ILE A 467 -7.85 28.52 3.31
C ILE A 467 -8.01 28.14 4.78
N ASP A 468 -8.11 26.85 5.05
CA ASP A 468 -8.36 26.34 6.40
C ASP A 468 -7.09 26.36 7.26
N PHE A 469 -5.93 26.14 6.64
CA PHE A 469 -4.66 26.16 7.37
C PHE A 469 -3.46 26.41 6.46
N ILE A 470 -2.38 26.83 7.12
CA ILE A 470 -1.02 26.79 6.61
C ILE A 470 -0.10 26.17 7.65
N GLU A 471 0.95 25.48 7.22
CA GLU A 471 1.84 24.73 8.09
C GLU A 471 3.28 24.76 7.57
N PRO A 472 4.28 24.96 8.46
CA PRO A 472 5.67 24.83 8.08
C PRO A 472 6.02 23.36 7.78
N ILE A 473 7.01 23.14 6.92
CA ILE A 473 7.48 21.80 6.57
C ILE A 473 8.82 21.56 7.24
N GLU A 474 8.99 20.38 7.84
CA GLU A 474 10.23 20.05 8.53
C GLU A 474 11.43 20.04 7.56
N ASN A 475 12.50 20.74 7.92
CA ASN A 475 13.73 20.88 7.12
C ASN A 475 13.52 21.51 5.72
N GLU A 476 12.43 22.25 5.53
CA GLU A 476 12.13 22.98 4.31
C GLU A 476 11.69 24.41 4.65
N ASN A 477 12.47 25.39 4.19
CA ASN A 477 12.27 26.81 4.53
C ASN A 477 11.62 27.61 3.41
N ASN A 478 11.70 27.15 2.16
CA ASN A 478 11.22 27.92 1.01
C ASN A 478 9.73 27.70 0.76
N TYR A 479 9.19 26.58 1.24
CA TYR A 479 7.80 26.20 1.03
C TYR A 479 7.08 25.89 2.33
N MET A 480 5.79 26.14 2.30
CA MET A 480 4.84 25.74 3.33
C MET A 480 3.69 24.96 2.72
N ARG A 481 3.00 24.19 3.55
CA ARG A 481 1.83 23.41 3.16
C ARG A 481 0.56 24.17 3.48
N ALA A 482 -0.37 24.28 2.53
CA ALA A 482 -1.69 24.84 2.74
C ALA A 482 -2.76 23.79 2.50
N GLY A 483 -3.90 23.94 3.16
CA GLY A 483 -5.12 23.23 2.83
C GLY A 483 -6.34 24.11 3.00
N GLY A 484 -7.42 23.73 2.31
CA GLY A 484 -8.64 24.51 2.27
C GLY A 484 -9.70 23.84 1.41
N TRP A 485 -10.62 24.61 0.89
CA TRP A 485 -11.60 24.15 -0.11
C TRP A 485 -11.95 25.24 -1.11
N ILE A 486 -12.37 24.82 -2.31
CA ILE A 486 -12.82 25.69 -3.38
C ILE A 486 -13.95 25.02 -4.17
N PHE A 487 -15.00 25.78 -4.48
CA PHE A 487 -16.15 25.29 -5.24
C PHE A 487 -16.71 26.37 -6.16
N ASN A 488 -16.88 26.02 -7.44
CA ASN A 488 -17.57 26.86 -8.40
C ASN A 488 -19.07 26.57 -8.36
N GLN A 489 -19.82 27.40 -7.64
CA GLN A 489 -21.27 27.23 -7.48
C GLN A 489 -22.04 27.43 -8.78
N SER A 490 -21.57 28.29 -9.69
CA SER A 490 -22.26 28.57 -10.96
C SER A 490 -22.31 27.34 -11.88
N GLU A 491 -21.27 26.50 -11.84
CA GLU A 491 -21.17 25.29 -12.67
C GLU A 491 -21.42 24.01 -11.85
N ASN A 492 -21.52 24.13 -10.53
CA ASN A 492 -21.60 23.02 -9.58
C ASN A 492 -20.44 22.02 -9.73
N VAL A 493 -19.22 22.52 -9.87
CA VAL A 493 -18.01 21.72 -10.09
C VAL A 493 -16.88 22.23 -9.19
N SER A 494 -16.11 21.31 -8.64
CA SER A 494 -14.81 21.63 -8.02
C SER A 494 -13.71 21.59 -9.10
N PRO A 495 -12.75 22.54 -9.08
CA PRO A 495 -11.54 22.45 -9.89
C PRO A 495 -10.79 21.13 -9.66
N ARG A 496 -9.83 20.81 -10.53
CA ARG A 496 -8.89 19.69 -10.30
C ARG A 496 -7.60 20.13 -9.60
N ALA A 497 -7.20 21.38 -9.84
CA ALA A 497 -6.02 21.99 -9.26
C ALA A 497 -6.27 23.49 -9.11
N ILE A 498 -5.44 24.13 -8.29
CA ILE A 498 -5.49 25.56 -8.01
C ILE A 498 -4.09 26.16 -8.07
N TRP A 499 -4.06 27.42 -8.47
CA TRP A 499 -2.89 28.29 -8.46
C TRP A 499 -3.12 29.32 -7.37
N LEU A 500 -2.10 29.59 -6.57
CA LEU A 500 -2.10 30.73 -5.67
C LEU A 500 -1.30 31.83 -6.36
N ILE A 501 -1.95 32.96 -6.61
CA ILE A 501 -1.32 34.12 -7.23
C ILE A 501 -1.35 35.32 -6.29
N ASP A 502 -0.28 36.12 -6.32
CA ASP A 502 -0.26 37.40 -5.62
C ASP A 502 -1.05 38.48 -6.39
N GLN A 503 -1.13 39.69 -5.81
CA GLN A 503 -1.80 40.84 -6.44
C GLN A 503 -1.14 41.31 -7.75
N LYS A 504 0.11 40.92 -8.01
CA LYS A 504 0.85 41.26 -9.24
C LYS A 504 0.69 40.17 -10.32
N GLY A 505 -0.04 39.09 -10.03
CA GLY A 505 -0.21 37.95 -10.92
C GLY A 505 0.98 36.99 -10.92
N VAL A 506 1.85 37.04 -9.91
CA VAL A 506 2.95 36.09 -9.73
C VAL A 506 2.42 34.85 -9.02
N VAL A 507 2.79 33.68 -9.53
CA VAL A 507 2.41 32.40 -8.95
C VAL A 507 3.24 32.13 -7.71
N VAL A 508 2.62 32.17 -6.54
CA VAL A 508 3.26 31.93 -5.24
C VAL A 508 3.00 30.53 -4.70
N GLY A 509 2.13 29.74 -5.34
CA GLY A 509 1.88 28.36 -4.92
C GLY A 509 0.97 27.59 -5.86
N TYR A 510 0.85 26.29 -5.59
CA TYR A 510 0.03 25.36 -6.35
C TYR A 510 -0.54 24.25 -5.47
N GLY A 511 -1.76 23.83 -5.74
CA GLY A 511 -2.43 22.77 -4.99
C GLY A 511 -3.31 21.88 -5.87
N LEU A 512 -3.57 20.67 -5.38
CA LEU A 512 -4.54 19.76 -5.99
C LEU A 512 -5.84 19.80 -5.22
N VAL A 513 -6.95 19.69 -5.95
CA VAL A 513 -8.31 19.64 -5.41
C VAL A 513 -8.83 18.22 -5.55
N GLY A 514 -9.60 17.76 -4.57
CA GLY A 514 -10.19 16.42 -4.56
C GLY A 514 -10.27 15.78 -3.19
N GLN A 515 -9.82 16.48 -2.13
CA GLN A 515 -9.95 15.99 -0.77
C GLN A 515 -11.44 15.89 -0.41
N PRO A 516 -11.90 14.73 0.09
CA PRO A 516 -13.24 14.58 0.64
C PRO A 516 -13.56 15.62 1.72
N ARG A 517 -14.67 16.36 1.55
CA ARG A 517 -15.19 17.39 2.44
C ARG A 517 -16.70 17.22 2.65
N PRO A 518 -17.13 16.21 3.44
CA PRO A 518 -18.56 16.01 3.73
C PRO A 518 -19.17 17.20 4.48
N ASP A 519 -18.38 17.89 5.31
CA ASP A 519 -18.73 19.12 6.00
C ASP A 519 -19.08 20.26 5.04
N VAL A 520 -18.26 20.48 4.00
CA VAL A 520 -18.54 21.47 2.95
C VAL A 520 -19.72 21.01 2.08
N ALA A 521 -19.87 19.71 1.86
CA ALA A 521 -21.01 19.17 1.12
C ALA A 521 -22.35 19.43 1.80
N GLU A 522 -22.36 19.40 3.13
CA GLU A 522 -23.52 19.69 3.95
C GLU A 522 -23.80 21.19 4.04
N ALA A 523 -22.77 22.02 4.19
CA ALA A 523 -22.90 23.47 4.36
C ALA A 523 -23.12 24.25 3.05
N VAL A 524 -22.56 23.79 1.93
CA VAL A 524 -22.51 24.55 0.66
C VAL A 524 -23.34 23.86 -0.43
N ASP A 525 -22.95 22.66 -0.87
CA ASP A 525 -23.67 21.88 -1.88
C ASP A 525 -23.18 20.42 -1.87
N LYS A 526 -24.06 19.43 -2.07
CA LYS A 526 -23.68 18.00 -2.11
C LYS A 526 -22.54 17.68 -3.09
N LYS A 527 -22.44 18.42 -4.21
CA LYS A 527 -21.37 18.28 -5.21
C LYS A 527 -20.03 18.85 -4.75
N ALA A 528 -20.01 19.67 -3.70
CA ALA A 528 -18.78 20.14 -3.05
C ALA A 528 -18.11 19.08 -2.16
N SER A 529 -18.58 17.83 -2.18
CA SER A 529 -18.01 16.72 -1.40
C SER A 529 -16.54 16.40 -1.70
N LYS A 530 -15.98 16.88 -2.81
CA LYS A 530 -14.55 16.78 -3.15
C LYS A 530 -13.91 18.16 -3.42
N SER A 531 -14.43 19.21 -2.78
CA SER A 531 -13.94 20.59 -2.94
C SER A 531 -12.65 20.88 -2.18
N GLY A 532 -12.24 20.00 -1.27
CA GLY A 532 -11.06 20.23 -0.46
C GLY A 532 -9.78 20.19 -1.30
N PHE A 533 -8.84 21.08 -0.98
CA PHE A 533 -7.55 21.16 -1.62
C PHE A 533 -6.42 21.10 -0.61
N LYS A 534 -5.25 20.68 -1.09
CA LYS A 534 -3.99 20.73 -0.37
C LYS A 534 -2.89 21.08 -1.38
N GLY A 535 -1.88 21.82 -0.95
CA GLY A 535 -0.83 22.29 -1.85
C GLY A 535 0.37 22.86 -1.13
N TYR A 536 1.30 23.36 -1.93
CA TYR A 536 2.56 23.95 -1.49
C TYR A 536 2.67 25.36 -2.03
N PHE A 537 3.18 26.28 -1.20
CA PHE A 537 3.32 27.68 -1.56
C PHE A 537 4.57 28.28 -0.90
N LEU A 538 5.06 29.39 -1.45
CA LEU A 538 6.30 30.02 -1.03
C LEU A 538 6.15 30.63 0.36
N SER A 539 7.11 30.36 1.24
CA SER A 539 7.13 30.88 2.62
C SER A 539 7.15 32.41 2.69
N GLU A 540 7.72 33.08 1.69
CA GLU A 540 7.74 34.56 1.60
C GLU A 540 6.37 35.18 1.30
N ALA A 541 5.38 34.39 0.87
CA ALA A 541 4.02 34.86 0.63
C ALA A 541 3.16 34.90 1.90
N GLN A 542 3.72 34.60 3.07
CA GLN A 542 3.05 34.74 4.37
C GLN A 542 2.55 36.16 4.61
N GLY A 543 1.36 36.28 5.19
CA GLY A 543 0.69 37.57 5.43
C GLY A 543 0.20 38.27 4.16
N ALA A 544 0.53 37.76 2.96
CA ALA A 544 0.14 38.39 1.71
C ALA A 544 -1.32 38.09 1.35
N SER A 545 -1.98 39.07 0.73
CA SER A 545 -3.26 38.86 0.06
C SER A 545 -3.04 38.10 -1.25
N VAL A 546 -3.61 36.91 -1.34
CA VAL A 546 -3.51 36.02 -2.49
C VAL A 546 -4.87 35.77 -3.12
N ILE A 547 -4.86 35.28 -4.34
CA ILE A 547 -6.04 34.75 -5.01
C ILE A 547 -5.81 33.26 -5.23
N VAL A 548 -6.76 32.45 -4.76
CA VAL A 548 -6.84 31.03 -5.09
C VAL A 548 -7.64 30.90 -6.37
N PHE A 549 -7.02 30.42 -7.43
CA PHE A 549 -7.51 30.53 -8.80
C PHE A 549 -7.45 29.19 -9.54
N ASP A 550 -8.50 28.86 -10.27
CA ASP A 550 -8.49 27.81 -11.28
C ASP A 550 -8.38 28.44 -12.69
N PRO A 551 -7.24 28.26 -13.40
CA PRO A 551 -7.05 28.83 -14.72
C PRO A 551 -7.98 28.25 -15.79
N ILE A 552 -8.53 27.04 -15.57
CA ILE A 552 -9.40 26.38 -16.56
C ILE A 552 -10.80 26.98 -16.50
N SER A 553 -11.43 26.99 -15.32
CA SER A 553 -12.77 27.56 -15.15
C SER A 553 -12.77 29.10 -15.03
N ARG A 554 -11.58 29.71 -14.91
CA ARG A 554 -11.38 31.14 -14.69
C ARG A 554 -12.14 31.65 -13.46
N CYS A 555 -12.16 30.83 -12.42
CA CYS A 555 -12.87 31.06 -11.18
C CYS A 555 -11.87 31.16 -10.02
N GLY A 556 -12.11 32.08 -9.08
CA GLY A 556 -11.24 32.23 -7.93
C GLY A 556 -11.87 32.97 -6.77
N PHE A 557 -11.18 32.96 -5.64
CA PHE A 557 -11.53 33.73 -4.45
C PHE A 557 -10.28 34.35 -3.82
N SER A 558 -10.44 35.53 -3.24
CA SER A 558 -9.37 36.22 -2.53
C SER A 558 -9.28 35.72 -1.10
N SER A 559 -8.05 35.56 -0.60
CA SER A 559 -7.77 35.18 0.78
C SER A 559 -6.47 35.83 1.24
N VAL A 560 -6.20 35.76 2.54
CA VAL A 560 -4.92 36.18 3.11
C VAL A 560 -4.23 34.93 3.61
N LEU A 561 -2.98 34.73 3.20
CA LEU A 561 -2.18 33.65 3.79
C LEU A 561 -1.85 34.05 5.23
N PRO A 562 -2.21 33.23 6.24
CA PRO A 562 -1.84 33.52 7.62
C PRO A 562 -0.32 33.74 7.76
N GLU A 563 0.09 34.45 8.79
CA GLU A 563 1.50 34.56 9.16
C GLU A 563 1.79 33.57 10.29
N ILE A 564 2.87 32.79 10.16
CA ILE A 564 3.29 31.85 11.20
C ILE A 564 4.34 32.54 12.07
N PHE A 565 4.06 32.61 13.37
CA PHE A 565 4.90 33.32 14.33
C PHE A 565 5.84 32.41 15.15
N PHE A 566 5.92 31.12 14.80
CA PHE A 566 6.77 30.15 15.50
C PHE A 566 7.52 29.26 14.51
N THR A 567 8.61 28.64 14.96
CA THR A 567 9.27 27.55 14.23
C THR A 567 9.22 26.26 15.04
N LEU A 568 9.16 25.12 14.35
CA LEU A 568 9.22 23.81 14.98
C LEU A 568 10.59 23.20 14.74
N THR A 569 11.32 22.86 15.82
CA THR A 569 12.63 22.22 15.70
C THR A 569 12.49 20.75 15.31
N THR A 570 13.54 20.17 14.72
CA THR A 570 13.58 18.74 14.37
C THR A 570 13.65 17.82 15.60
N ASN A 571 14.29 18.28 16.68
CA ASN A 571 14.51 17.52 17.91
C ASN A 571 13.99 18.26 19.14
N GLY A 572 13.28 17.54 20.02
CA GLY A 572 12.89 18.04 21.33
C GLY A 572 14.02 17.93 22.34
N ASN A 573 14.84 18.97 22.46
CA ASN A 573 15.79 19.07 23.56
C ASN A 573 15.15 19.82 24.73
N LYS A 574 14.89 19.13 25.84
CA LYS A 574 14.30 19.72 27.05
C LYS A 574 15.08 20.91 27.59
N THR A 575 16.40 20.99 27.36
CA THR A 575 17.22 22.12 27.84
C THR A 575 16.95 23.42 27.09
N GLN A 576 16.19 23.37 25.99
CA GLN A 576 15.81 24.54 25.21
C GLN A 576 14.50 25.17 25.68
N VAL A 577 13.75 24.50 26.57
CA VAL A 577 12.49 25.04 27.13
C VAL A 577 12.82 26.21 28.05
N THR A 578 12.14 27.33 27.86
CA THR A 578 12.37 28.56 28.65
C THR A 578 11.15 28.98 29.46
N VAL A 579 9.98 28.46 29.14
CA VAL A 579 8.71 28.85 29.78
C VAL A 579 8.52 28.07 31.07
N ASP A 580 8.20 28.76 32.16
CA ASP A 580 7.89 28.18 33.46
C ASP A 580 6.39 27.89 33.62
N ALA A 581 6.04 26.86 34.41
CA ALA A 581 4.65 26.54 34.70
C ALA A 581 3.89 27.71 35.37
N ASN A 582 4.57 28.68 35.99
CA ASN A 582 3.97 29.90 36.51
C ASN A 582 3.47 30.87 35.41
N GLN A 583 3.92 30.70 34.16
CA GLN A 583 3.45 31.47 32.99
C GLN A 583 2.17 30.88 32.38
N VAL A 584 1.75 29.70 32.84
CA VAL A 584 0.47 29.10 32.46
C VAL A 584 -0.65 29.85 33.18
N LEU A 585 -1.61 30.40 32.43
CA LEU A 585 -2.71 31.19 32.99
C LEU A 585 -3.68 30.30 33.79
N GLN A 586 -4.56 30.90 34.60
CA GLN A 586 -5.55 30.14 35.35
C GLN A 586 -6.74 29.70 34.47
N ASN A 587 -7.52 28.72 34.94
CA ASN A 587 -8.75 28.21 34.31
C ASN A 587 -8.57 27.48 32.97
N ASN A 588 -7.40 26.84 32.75
CA ASN A 588 -7.17 26.01 31.57
C ASN A 588 -7.89 24.65 31.65
N GLN A 589 -8.16 24.07 30.49
CA GLN A 589 -8.85 22.79 30.33
C GLN A 589 -7.90 21.63 29.99
N TRP A 590 -6.67 21.93 29.53
CA TRP A 590 -5.63 20.91 29.35
C TRP A 590 -5.05 20.48 30.71
N ILE A 591 -5.79 19.63 31.40
CA ILE A 591 -5.40 19.05 32.70
C ILE A 591 -4.86 17.61 32.56
N GLY A 592 -4.81 17.09 31.34
CA GLY A 592 -4.30 15.77 31.00
C GLY A 592 -2.82 15.79 30.63
N THR A 593 -2.43 14.83 29.79
CA THR A 593 -1.05 14.69 29.27
C THR A 593 -1.09 14.45 27.76
N ASP A 594 -0.01 13.93 27.18
CA ASP A 594 -0.06 13.28 25.87
C ASP A 594 -0.63 11.85 25.96
N TYR A 595 -0.96 11.25 24.82
CA TYR A 595 -1.50 9.87 24.72
C TYR A 595 -0.62 8.82 25.42
N GLN A 596 0.71 8.99 25.37
CA GLN A 596 1.65 8.05 25.98
C GLN A 596 1.87 8.28 27.48
N LYS A 597 1.24 9.31 28.06
CA LYS A 597 1.44 9.73 29.47
C LYS A 597 2.92 9.94 29.80
N SER A 598 3.58 10.67 28.92
CA SER A 598 5.01 10.99 29.00
C SER A 598 5.33 11.67 30.33
N ARG A 599 6.51 11.35 30.87
CA ARG A 599 7.12 12.05 32.01
C ARG A 599 8.48 12.55 31.56
N ILE A 600 8.70 13.86 31.67
CA ILE A 600 9.96 14.49 31.24
C ILE A 600 10.58 15.16 32.46
N ASP A 601 11.74 14.65 32.90
CA ASP A 601 12.40 15.15 34.10
C ASP A 601 12.69 16.65 34.01
N GLY A 602 12.18 17.41 34.98
CA GLY A 602 12.30 18.86 35.08
C GLY A 602 11.20 19.66 34.38
N LEU A 603 10.25 18.99 33.71
CA LEU A 603 9.13 19.64 33.03
C LEU A 603 7.77 19.17 33.55
N VAL A 604 6.77 20.04 33.44
CA VAL A 604 5.36 19.71 33.63
C VAL A 604 4.72 19.58 32.25
N VAL A 605 4.01 18.46 32.04
CA VAL A 605 3.28 18.17 30.80
C VAL A 605 1.81 18.54 30.99
N PHE A 606 1.28 19.32 30.07
CA PHE A 606 -0.15 19.62 29.96
C PHE A 606 -0.65 19.12 28.61
N GLY A 607 -1.78 18.43 28.58
CA GLY A 607 -2.38 18.02 27.31
C GLY A 607 -3.89 17.89 27.34
N SER A 608 -4.47 17.87 26.14
CA SER A 608 -5.90 17.69 25.92
C SER A 608 -6.36 16.26 26.21
N PHE A 609 -5.46 15.27 26.14
CA PHE A 609 -5.78 13.87 26.37
C PHE A 609 -5.92 13.56 27.88
N ILE A 610 -7.16 13.43 28.36
CA ILE A 610 -7.48 13.12 29.77
C ILE A 610 -7.87 11.65 29.93
N GLN A 611 -8.92 11.23 29.20
CA GLN A 611 -9.47 9.87 29.15
C GLN A 611 -9.45 9.29 27.74
N ALA A 612 -9.67 10.10 26.70
CA ALA A 612 -9.79 9.66 25.31
C ALA A 612 -9.46 10.77 24.30
N ASP A 613 -9.28 10.39 23.02
CA ASP A 613 -8.99 11.33 21.91
C ASP A 613 -10.11 12.36 21.64
N ARG A 614 -11.28 12.20 22.26
CA ARG A 614 -12.42 13.13 22.11
C ARG A 614 -12.41 14.28 23.10
N ASP A 615 -11.45 14.29 24.01
CA ASP A 615 -11.33 15.32 25.04
C ASP A 615 -10.83 16.62 24.38
N LYS A 616 -11.58 17.69 24.60
CA LYS A 616 -11.31 19.01 24.04
C LYS A 616 -10.87 19.98 25.12
N GLY A 617 -10.23 21.05 24.69
CA GLY A 617 -10.09 22.23 25.52
C GLY A 617 -8.97 23.13 25.07
N GLU A 618 -8.63 24.08 25.91
CA GLU A 618 -7.56 25.03 25.66
C GLU A 618 -6.63 25.24 26.86
N ILE A 619 -5.42 25.70 26.54
CA ILE A 619 -4.43 26.18 27.50
C ILE A 619 -3.84 27.49 27.02
N SER A 620 -3.78 28.48 27.92
CA SER A 620 -3.21 29.79 27.63
C SER A 620 -1.94 30.02 28.44
N LEU A 621 -0.92 30.55 27.78
CA LEU A 621 0.38 30.88 28.36
C LEU A 621 0.73 32.34 28.08
N GLN A 622 1.32 33.00 29.07
CA GLN A 622 1.96 34.30 28.89
C GLN A 622 3.39 34.09 28.37
N LEU A 623 3.62 34.38 27.09
CA LEU A 623 4.91 34.21 26.43
C LEU A 623 5.61 35.54 26.16
N LYS A 624 6.93 35.48 26.07
CA LYS A 624 7.79 36.54 25.55
C LYS A 624 8.40 36.11 24.22
N ARG A 625 8.74 37.10 23.39
CA ARG A 625 9.52 36.82 22.18
C ARG A 625 10.86 36.15 22.56
N GLY A 626 11.14 35.02 21.94
CA GLY A 626 12.28 34.15 22.27
C GLY A 626 11.92 32.94 23.12
N ASP A 627 10.69 32.86 23.63
CA ASP A 627 10.27 31.74 24.45
C ASP A 627 10.15 30.44 23.65
N ARG A 628 10.42 29.33 24.35
CA ARG A 628 10.45 27.99 23.79
C ARG A 628 9.72 27.02 24.69
N ILE A 629 8.84 26.21 24.09
CA ILE A 629 8.12 25.13 24.77
C ILE A 629 8.31 23.82 24.03
N LEU A 630 8.16 22.69 24.71
CA LEU A 630 8.00 21.42 24.03
C LEU A 630 6.54 21.24 23.60
N TYR A 631 6.34 20.70 22.40
CA TYR A 631 5.05 20.39 21.81
C TYR A 631 5.05 18.99 21.21
N ARG A 632 3.89 18.35 21.30
CA ARG A 632 3.60 17.04 20.72
C ARG A 632 2.13 16.95 20.38
N SER A 633 1.79 16.19 19.35
CA SER A 633 0.41 15.94 18.93
C SER A 633 0.20 14.48 18.53
N GLY A 634 -1.07 14.12 18.38
CA GLY A 634 -1.45 12.90 17.68
C GLY A 634 -1.20 12.97 16.17
N PRO A 635 -1.38 11.85 15.45
CA PRO A 635 -1.13 11.73 14.01
C PRO A 635 -2.14 12.44 13.10
N THR A 636 -3.25 12.93 13.67
CA THR A 636 -4.34 13.53 12.91
C THR A 636 -4.32 15.05 13.09
N PHE A 637 -4.42 15.79 11.98
CA PHE A 637 -4.28 17.25 11.93
C PHE A 637 -5.64 17.95 11.72
N GLY A 638 -5.65 19.28 11.87
CA GLY A 638 -6.76 20.13 11.42
C GLY A 638 -7.82 20.45 12.48
N LYS A 639 -7.59 20.06 13.74
CA LYS A 639 -8.44 20.45 14.87
C LYS A 639 -7.66 21.07 16.04
N GLN A 640 -6.35 21.23 15.87
CA GLN A 640 -5.42 21.81 16.84
C GLN A 640 -4.98 23.17 16.33
N TYR A 641 -5.19 24.19 17.15
CA TYR A 641 -5.00 25.59 16.77
C TYR A 641 -4.21 26.36 17.82
N LEU A 642 -3.50 27.37 17.37
CA LEU A 642 -2.83 28.38 18.18
C LEU A 642 -3.45 29.74 17.87
N SER A 643 -3.97 30.38 18.90
CA SER A 643 -4.45 31.76 18.83
C SER A 643 -3.49 32.65 19.60
N LEU A 644 -3.12 33.79 19.02
CA LEU A 644 -2.22 34.77 19.63
C LEU A 644 -2.99 36.04 19.94
N SER A 645 -2.86 36.60 21.14
CA SER A 645 -3.70 37.73 21.59
C SER A 645 -3.65 39.00 20.74
N PHE A 646 -2.62 39.16 19.90
CA PHE A 646 -2.43 40.30 19.01
C PHE A 646 -2.83 39.99 17.55
N SER A 647 -3.22 38.76 17.24
CA SER A 647 -3.64 38.30 15.91
C SER A 647 -5.04 37.72 15.97
N ASN A 648 -5.90 38.13 15.03
CA ASN A 648 -7.25 37.57 14.90
C ASN A 648 -7.26 36.25 14.11
N THR A 649 -6.09 35.75 13.70
CA THR A 649 -5.97 34.53 12.88
C THR A 649 -5.60 33.35 13.76
N GLU A 650 -6.42 32.29 13.73
CA GLU A 650 -6.04 31.01 14.32
C GLU A 650 -5.04 30.30 13.39
N ILE A 651 -3.93 29.85 13.96
CA ILE A 651 -2.85 29.17 13.24
C ILE A 651 -2.97 27.69 13.54
N ALA A 652 -3.08 26.85 12.51
CA ALA A 652 -3.09 25.41 12.74
C ALA A 652 -1.75 24.95 13.33
N LEU A 653 -1.80 24.12 14.38
CA LEU A 653 -0.60 23.52 14.95
C LEU A 653 -0.13 22.35 14.07
N PRO A 654 1.19 22.19 13.87
CA PRO A 654 1.73 21.12 13.03
C PRO A 654 1.56 19.75 13.66
N VAL A 655 1.61 18.68 12.87
CA VAL A 655 1.67 17.31 13.45
C VAL A 655 3.06 17.03 13.98
N SER A 656 3.16 16.67 15.26
CA SER A 656 4.43 16.33 15.93
C SER A 656 4.29 15.05 16.76
N LEU A 657 4.59 13.90 16.17
CA LEU A 657 4.52 12.60 16.86
C LEU A 657 5.56 12.43 17.97
N GLU A 658 6.66 13.16 17.87
CA GLU A 658 7.71 13.24 18.89
C GLU A 658 7.65 14.59 19.59
N TRP A 659 8.22 14.66 20.79
CA TRP A 659 8.41 15.94 21.47
C TRP A 659 9.38 16.81 20.67
N ARG A 660 8.97 18.03 20.36
CA ARG A 660 9.75 19.03 19.58
C ARG A 660 9.62 20.41 20.18
N VAL A 661 10.55 21.30 19.90
CA VAL A 661 10.50 22.67 20.43
C VAL A 661 9.70 23.55 19.49
N LEU A 662 8.65 24.19 20.01
CA LEU A 662 8.04 25.36 19.39
C LEU A 662 8.80 26.59 19.86
N ASP A 663 9.45 27.27 18.93
CA ASP A 663 10.28 28.46 19.17
C ASP A 663 9.55 29.73 18.70
N PHE A 664 9.28 30.62 19.65
CA PHE A 664 8.62 31.91 19.47
C PHE A 664 9.63 33.07 19.33
N SER A 665 10.75 32.87 18.64
CA SER A 665 11.76 33.91 18.38
C SER A 665 11.47 34.81 17.18
N SER A 666 10.31 34.67 16.51
CA SER A 666 9.99 35.48 15.34
C SER A 666 10.07 36.98 15.64
N LYS A 667 10.70 37.76 14.75
CA LYS A 667 10.78 39.22 14.89
C LYS A 667 9.42 39.90 14.77
N ALA A 668 8.46 39.25 14.12
CA ALA A 668 7.09 39.73 13.98
C ALA A 668 6.28 39.61 15.28
N LEU A 669 6.77 38.86 16.29
CA LEU A 669 6.15 38.80 17.60
C LEU A 669 6.41 40.08 18.42
N PRO A 670 5.42 40.55 19.19
CA PRO A 670 5.64 41.57 20.21
C PRO A 670 6.52 41.01 21.36
N ASP A 671 7.07 41.89 22.20
CA ASP A 671 7.93 41.48 23.32
C ASP A 671 7.22 40.52 24.30
N SER A 672 5.91 40.66 24.46
CA SER A 672 5.07 39.84 25.33
C SER A 672 3.68 39.67 24.71
N PHE A 673 3.12 38.46 24.80
CA PHE A 673 1.80 38.11 24.26
C PHE A 673 1.21 36.89 24.96
N ILE A 674 -0.09 36.66 24.78
CA ILE A 674 -0.74 35.43 25.23
C ILE A 674 -0.86 34.48 24.05
N ALA A 675 -0.41 33.25 24.25
CA ALA A 675 -0.57 32.15 23.32
C ALA A 675 -1.59 31.14 23.88
N THR A 676 -2.68 30.95 23.15
CA THR A 676 -3.74 30.00 23.51
C THR A 676 -3.71 28.82 22.55
N PHE A 677 -3.39 27.64 23.06
CA PHE A 677 -3.44 26.38 22.33
C PHE A 677 -4.80 25.77 22.54
N ARG A 678 -5.48 25.40 21.46
CA ARG A 678 -6.83 24.83 21.48
C ARG A 678 -6.84 23.51 20.74
N ASP A 679 -7.56 22.56 21.31
CA ASP A 679 -7.83 21.26 20.70
C ASP A 679 -9.34 21.03 20.61
N ASN A 680 -9.83 20.96 19.38
CA ASN A 680 -11.23 20.72 19.05
C ASN A 680 -11.44 19.32 18.44
N GLY A 681 -10.47 18.42 18.62
CA GLY A 681 -10.51 17.04 18.13
C GLY A 681 -11.67 16.22 18.71
N GLU A 682 -12.25 15.35 17.89
CA GLU A 682 -13.23 14.35 18.33
C GLU A 682 -12.86 12.94 17.87
N ASN A 683 -11.94 12.82 16.91
CA ASN A 683 -11.57 11.55 16.32
C ASN A 683 -10.26 11.02 16.90
N ARG A 684 -10.04 9.72 16.69
CA ARG A 684 -8.82 9.05 17.10
C ARG A 684 -7.57 9.75 16.55
N GLY A 685 -6.62 10.03 17.45
CA GLY A 685 -5.35 10.66 17.11
C GLY A 685 -5.41 12.18 16.95
N GLU A 686 -6.53 12.82 17.29
CA GLU A 686 -6.66 14.27 17.40
C GLU A 686 -6.42 14.67 18.87
N TRP A 687 -5.17 14.91 19.25
CA TRP A 687 -4.82 15.41 20.58
C TRP A 687 -3.56 16.30 20.52
N SER A 688 -3.33 17.13 21.53
CA SER A 688 -2.14 17.97 21.68
C SER A 688 -1.64 17.98 23.12
N ALA A 689 -0.33 18.16 23.27
CA ALA A 689 0.32 18.34 24.56
C ALA A 689 1.49 19.31 24.43
N ILE A 690 1.73 20.06 25.51
CA ILE A 690 2.90 20.90 25.69
C ILE A 690 3.66 20.50 26.96
N ALA A 691 4.95 20.79 27.02
CA ALA A 691 5.73 20.70 28.25
C ALA A 691 6.53 21.99 28.50
N VAL A 692 6.47 22.44 29.75
CA VAL A 692 7.09 23.68 30.26
C VAL A 692 7.91 23.36 31.51
N LEU A 693 8.84 24.22 31.92
CA LEU A 693 9.67 24.03 33.10
C LEU A 693 8.79 23.89 34.35
N ALA A 694 9.09 22.89 35.18
CA ALA A 694 8.50 22.80 36.50
C ALA A 694 8.97 23.99 37.33
N SER A 695 8.05 24.74 37.91
CA SER A 695 8.40 25.85 38.80
C SER A 695 9.26 25.32 39.94
N GLU A 696 10.44 25.91 40.15
CA GLU A 696 11.18 25.66 41.38
C GLU A 696 10.29 26.11 42.55
N VAL A 697 9.96 25.17 43.43
CA VAL A 697 9.46 25.52 44.76
C VAL A 697 10.60 26.34 45.39
N VAL A 698 10.44 27.66 45.43
CA VAL A 698 11.25 28.52 46.28
C VAL A 698 11.12 27.90 47.67
N LYS A 699 12.19 27.25 48.13
CA LYS A 699 12.26 26.61 49.45
C LYS A 699 12.07 27.62 50.56
#